data_AF-A0A411ZQV4-F1
#
_entry.id   AF-A0A411ZQV4-F1
#
_cell.length_a   1.000
_cell.length_b   1.000
_cell.length_c   1.000
_cell.angle_alpha   90.00
_cell.angle_beta   90.00
_cell.angle_gamma   90.00
#
_symmetry.space_group_name_H-M   'P 1'
#
loop_
_entity.id
_entity.type
_entity.pdbx_description
1 polymer ?
#
loop_
_entity_poly.entity_id
_entity_poly.type
_entity_poly.pdbx_seq_one_letter_code
_entity_poly.pdbx_strand_id
1 'polypeptide(L)'
;MSFLGKVKKKLRNGSWYPFYNTFYEKNNLDPHMILLESRSGKALESNILSLLKELCQEPYRSFTLVLSVHRDSENEIKEKLQKNSIQGVRFVRTGSVAYYHALSRAGYLVNDTSFPGRFIKKEGQIYLNTWHGTPLKKMGRDNRPEMVTMGNVQRNLLDSDYLVFPNQFMEEKMSGAYMLDSLYRGTVLREGYPRNDIFRQPANLHLKEQVGLQGKKLLAYLPTFRGNFNALDDQGYMQTLSQNLSLWDSQLNEDEILLIKLHPFLHGLEDFSGYHHILPFPASWDTYEGLSVCDTLITDYSSVFYDYANSGKKIILFAYDRKEYESSRGMYETIDSYPFDYTEKAEEVIPFAHCSGGTPDNAFMQKYASYEDGHGAEKICRQVFLHEDCCRKYQYHGNGKKNILIYAGDLDLNGITTVLYSQLHALDLTRYNYFISFRSLYVKDHPERMERLPEGVGIYPLASEMNMDLLTMAVQLLKLKGHTGSWAEHRLHTAYRREWKKHFGSTEFACVIHYNGYEAYTTSLLEEAPCPRSIWIHNDMAREVHLKGNMNPYLLKEAYHTYDHIVPVSEDLIQPVVSEFGADRSRITVIHNCHNYQSVLERSLAPVAFNEDTLSNVSLETLQSVLDSDAPKFISIGRFSPEKGHKRLLDAFEQYWKEHPDTWLIIIGGVGNLYDETLAHTRALRASDHIILIRAVTNPMPILKRCDLFLLSSYYEGQGIVLMEAATLGVPVMACDVSGCHSFLKKYGGLLLEDSEAGLLHGMQLFAEGKVLPLNIDAERINHTSAAQVEALIAGDIHISPQN
;
A
#
# COMPACT_ATOMS: atom_id res chain seq x y z
N MET A 1 -11.59 -18.98 -17.25
CA MET A 1 -12.54 -18.22 -18.09
C MET A 1 -11.97 -18.09 -19.50
N SER A 2 -12.70 -18.53 -20.54
CA SER A 2 -12.22 -18.37 -21.93
C SER A 2 -12.09 -16.89 -22.29
N PHE A 3 -11.14 -16.58 -23.18
CA PHE A 3 -10.86 -15.23 -23.69
C PHE A 3 -12.13 -14.51 -24.15
N LEU A 4 -12.97 -15.22 -24.90
CA LEU A 4 -14.28 -14.75 -25.36
C LEU A 4 -15.23 -14.40 -24.21
N GLY A 5 -15.22 -15.17 -23.11
CA GLY A 5 -16.01 -14.88 -21.91
C GLY A 5 -15.59 -13.58 -21.20
N LYS A 6 -14.28 -13.33 -21.09
CA LYS A 6 -13.75 -12.07 -20.51
C LYS A 6 -14.06 -10.86 -21.40
N VAL A 7 -13.94 -11.00 -22.72
CA VAL A 7 -14.26 -9.93 -23.69
C VAL A 7 -15.76 -9.62 -23.68
N LYS A 8 -16.62 -10.64 -23.72
CA LYS A 8 -18.08 -10.46 -23.68
C LYS A 8 -18.53 -9.82 -22.35
N LYS A 9 -17.92 -10.19 -21.21
CA LYS A 9 -18.16 -9.55 -19.91
C LYS A 9 -17.66 -8.09 -19.87
N LYS A 10 -16.47 -7.79 -20.43
CA LYS A 10 -15.93 -6.41 -20.51
C LYS A 10 -16.80 -5.48 -21.38
N LEU A 11 -17.26 -5.97 -22.54
CA LEU A 11 -18.16 -5.23 -23.43
C LEU A 11 -19.55 -5.02 -22.80
N ARG A 12 -20.09 -6.04 -22.14
CA ARG A 12 -21.41 -5.97 -21.48
C ARG A 12 -21.42 -5.08 -20.24
N ASN A 13 -20.27 -4.89 -19.58
CA ASN A 13 -20.12 -4.02 -18.41
C ASN A 13 -19.81 -2.55 -18.77
N GLY A 14 -19.86 -2.15 -20.05
CA GLY A 14 -19.60 -0.76 -20.46
C GLY A 14 -18.19 -0.28 -20.14
N SER A 15 -17.20 -1.18 -20.09
CA SER A 15 -15.82 -0.82 -19.75
C SER A 15 -15.10 -0.26 -20.98
N TRP A 16 -15.37 1.01 -21.29
CA TRP A 16 -14.81 1.74 -22.44
C TRP A 16 -13.36 2.26 -22.22
N TYR A 17 -12.68 1.81 -21.17
CA TYR A 17 -11.34 2.28 -20.85
C TYR A 17 -10.23 1.91 -21.86
N PRO A 18 -10.31 0.85 -22.70
CA PRO A 18 -9.29 0.63 -23.73
C PRO A 18 -9.18 1.82 -24.70
N PHE A 19 -10.26 2.59 -24.86
CA PHE A 19 -10.26 3.82 -25.66
C PHE A 19 -9.53 4.98 -24.98
N TYR A 20 -9.46 5.01 -23.64
CA TYR A 20 -8.78 6.10 -22.92
C TYR A 20 -7.30 6.18 -23.30
N ASN A 21 -6.60 5.06 -23.42
CA ASN A 21 -5.20 5.05 -23.87
C ASN A 21 -5.05 5.68 -25.26
N THR A 22 -5.98 5.39 -26.17
CA THR A 22 -5.99 5.98 -27.51
C THR A 22 -6.27 7.48 -27.48
N PHE A 23 -7.22 7.92 -26.64
CA PHE A 23 -7.52 9.33 -26.46
C PHE A 23 -6.37 10.10 -25.82
N TYR A 24 -5.74 9.53 -24.80
CA TYR A 24 -4.55 10.08 -24.14
C TYR A 24 -3.43 10.35 -25.15
N GLU A 25 -3.18 9.42 -26.07
CA GLU A 25 -2.15 9.56 -27.11
C GLU A 25 -2.54 10.57 -28.20
N LYS A 26 -3.80 10.54 -28.68
CA LYS A 26 -4.19 11.26 -29.90
C LYS A 26 -4.83 12.63 -29.69
N ASN A 27 -5.44 12.89 -28.54
CA ASN A 27 -6.17 14.14 -28.32
C ASN A 27 -5.21 15.28 -27.98
N ASN A 28 -5.40 16.44 -28.60
CA ASN A 28 -4.73 17.67 -28.19
C ASN A 28 -5.42 18.24 -26.95
N LEU A 29 -4.65 18.91 -26.09
CA LEU A 29 -5.21 19.63 -24.95
C LEU A 29 -5.98 20.87 -25.40
N ASP A 30 -7.03 21.17 -24.66
CA ASP A 30 -7.89 22.33 -24.81
C ASP A 30 -7.70 23.23 -23.58
N PRO A 31 -6.90 24.31 -23.69
CA PRO A 31 -6.52 25.13 -22.54
C PRO A 31 -7.71 25.88 -21.93
N HIS A 32 -8.86 25.94 -22.60
CA HIS A 32 -10.07 26.57 -22.08
C HIS A 32 -11.09 25.56 -21.54
N MET A 33 -10.75 24.27 -21.46
CA MET A 33 -11.65 23.25 -20.90
C MET A 33 -11.28 22.89 -19.47
N ILE A 34 -12.26 22.99 -18.57
CA ILE A 34 -12.15 22.58 -17.16
C ILE A 34 -13.04 21.36 -16.95
N LEU A 35 -12.45 20.21 -16.58
CA LEU A 35 -13.19 19.03 -16.14
C LEU A 35 -13.23 18.97 -14.62
N LEU A 36 -14.43 19.02 -14.05
CA LEU A 36 -14.66 18.92 -12.61
C LEU A 36 -15.30 17.56 -12.27
N GLU A 37 -14.82 16.94 -11.19
CA GLU A 37 -15.38 15.70 -10.66
C GLU A 37 -15.41 15.75 -9.12
N SER A 38 -16.60 15.58 -8.54
CA SER A 38 -16.78 15.47 -7.09
C SER A 38 -17.16 14.04 -6.72
N ARG A 39 -16.41 13.42 -5.80
CA ARG A 39 -16.66 12.05 -5.29
C ARG A 39 -16.94 11.02 -6.40
N SER A 40 -16.08 10.98 -7.43
CA SER A 40 -16.24 10.12 -8.62
C SER A 40 -17.55 10.36 -9.41
N GLY A 41 -18.08 11.58 -9.36
CA GLY A 41 -19.34 12.01 -9.99
C GLY A 41 -20.60 11.60 -9.24
N LYS A 42 -20.48 11.01 -8.04
CA LYS A 42 -21.65 10.54 -7.27
C LYS A 42 -22.36 11.64 -6.48
N ALA A 43 -21.75 12.80 -6.37
CA ALA A 43 -22.30 13.93 -5.64
C ALA A 43 -21.84 15.24 -6.30
N LEU A 44 -22.53 16.33 -5.98
CA LEU A 44 -22.04 17.69 -6.20
C LEU A 44 -22.23 18.47 -4.90
N GLU A 45 -21.23 18.42 -4.02
CA GLU A 45 -21.29 19.11 -2.73
C GLU A 45 -19.97 19.86 -2.48
N SER A 46 -19.92 20.61 -1.38
CA SER A 46 -18.65 21.02 -0.79
C SER A 46 -17.85 21.94 -1.72
N ASN A 47 -16.58 21.62 -1.98
CA ASN A 47 -15.62 22.53 -2.60
C ASN A 47 -15.93 22.72 -4.09
N ILE A 48 -16.29 21.64 -4.78
CA ILE A 48 -16.56 21.67 -6.22
C ILE A 48 -17.81 22.51 -6.54
N LEU A 49 -18.83 22.49 -5.68
CA LEU A 49 -20.01 23.35 -5.87
C LEU A 49 -19.64 24.83 -5.73
N SER A 50 -18.88 25.20 -4.69
CA SER A 50 -18.42 26.59 -4.51
C SER A 50 -17.54 27.06 -5.66
N LEU A 51 -16.60 26.23 -6.11
CA LEU A 51 -15.78 26.54 -7.29
C LEU A 51 -16.62 26.70 -8.56
N LEU A 52 -17.65 25.86 -8.77
CA LEU A 52 -18.56 26.02 -9.91
C LEU A 52 -19.35 27.33 -9.87
N LYS A 53 -19.81 27.75 -8.69
CA LYS A 53 -20.50 29.04 -8.52
C LYS A 53 -19.59 30.21 -8.92
N GLU A 54 -18.32 30.16 -8.54
CA GLU A 54 -17.31 31.16 -8.93
C GLU A 54 -17.01 31.12 -10.44
N LEU A 55 -16.72 29.93 -10.97
CA LEU A 55 -16.36 29.70 -12.38
C LEU A 55 -17.49 30.03 -13.38
N CYS A 56 -18.73 30.21 -12.93
CA CYS A 56 -19.85 30.63 -13.77
C CYS A 56 -19.98 32.15 -13.89
N GLN A 57 -19.08 32.92 -13.26
CA GLN A 57 -19.07 34.38 -13.27
C GLN A 57 -17.94 34.92 -14.17
N GLU A 58 -17.93 36.23 -14.44
CA GLU A 58 -16.75 36.86 -15.06
C GLU A 58 -15.58 36.84 -14.07
N PRO A 59 -14.33 36.64 -14.53
CA PRO A 59 -13.85 36.61 -15.92
C PRO A 59 -13.80 35.20 -16.57
N TYR A 60 -14.43 34.19 -15.96
CA TYR A 60 -14.27 32.78 -16.35
C TYR A 60 -15.18 32.32 -17.49
N ARG A 61 -16.05 33.19 -18.03
CA ARG A 61 -17.03 32.85 -19.08
C ARG A 61 -16.41 32.30 -20.36
N SER A 62 -15.12 32.53 -20.60
CA SER A 62 -14.36 31.97 -21.71
C SER A 62 -14.07 30.46 -21.58
N PHE A 63 -14.14 29.91 -20.36
CA PHE A 63 -13.91 28.49 -20.11
C PHE A 63 -15.14 27.63 -20.43
N THR A 64 -14.89 26.47 -21.04
CA THR A 64 -15.87 25.38 -21.16
C THR A 64 -15.83 24.52 -19.91
N LEU A 65 -16.89 24.59 -19.10
CA LEU A 65 -17.06 23.77 -17.92
C LEU A 65 -17.65 22.41 -18.28
N VAL A 66 -16.97 21.33 -17.87
CA VAL A 66 -17.42 19.95 -18.02
C VAL A 66 -17.53 19.31 -16.65
N LEU A 67 -18.70 18.78 -16.30
CA LEU A 67 -18.95 18.10 -15.03
C LEU A 67 -19.12 16.60 -15.25
N SER A 68 -18.29 15.82 -14.55
CA SER A 68 -18.37 14.36 -14.49
C SER A 68 -19.48 13.94 -13.53
N VAL A 69 -20.43 13.13 -14.01
CA VAL A 69 -21.61 12.74 -13.23
C VAL A 69 -21.90 11.24 -13.36
N HIS A 70 -22.12 10.59 -12.24
CA HIS A 70 -22.55 9.19 -12.18
C HIS A 70 -24.00 9.09 -12.65
N ARG A 71 -24.35 8.00 -13.33
CA ARG A 71 -25.69 7.80 -13.91
C ARG A 71 -26.80 7.96 -12.87
N ASP A 72 -26.57 7.44 -11.67
CA ASP A 72 -27.58 7.38 -10.61
C ASP A 72 -27.77 8.73 -9.90
N SER A 73 -26.80 9.65 -10.02
CA SER A 73 -26.82 10.98 -9.38
C SER A 73 -27.16 12.10 -10.37
N GLU A 74 -27.42 11.78 -11.65
CA GLU A 74 -27.56 12.76 -12.73
C GLU A 74 -28.73 13.73 -12.51
N ASN A 75 -29.87 13.22 -12.02
CA ASN A 75 -31.05 14.05 -11.78
C ASN A 75 -30.85 14.99 -10.58
N GLU A 76 -30.38 14.45 -9.45
CA GLU A 76 -30.11 15.21 -8.24
C GLU A 76 -29.11 16.36 -8.51
N ILE A 77 -28.03 16.06 -9.26
CA ILE A 77 -27.04 17.09 -9.60
C ILE A 77 -27.63 18.16 -10.52
N LYS A 78 -28.48 17.79 -11.50
CA LYS A 78 -29.15 18.77 -12.36
C LYS A 78 -30.08 19.70 -11.57
N GLU A 79 -30.88 19.14 -10.66
CA GLU A 79 -31.74 19.91 -9.76
C GLU A 79 -30.90 20.86 -8.91
N LYS A 80 -29.76 20.38 -8.39
CA LYS A 80 -28.85 21.21 -7.59
C LYS A 80 -28.22 22.35 -8.39
N LEU A 81 -27.82 22.14 -9.64
CA LEU A 81 -27.33 23.23 -10.50
C LEU A 81 -28.43 24.26 -10.78
N GLN A 82 -29.65 23.82 -11.10
CA GLN A 82 -30.79 24.72 -11.35
C GLN A 82 -31.08 25.59 -10.13
N LYS A 83 -31.14 24.99 -8.95
CA LYS A 83 -31.36 25.68 -7.68
C LYS A 83 -30.29 26.72 -7.38
N ASN A 84 -29.03 26.44 -7.72
CA ASN A 84 -27.92 27.38 -7.53
C ASN A 84 -27.75 28.36 -8.70
N SER A 85 -28.71 28.41 -9.64
CA SER A 85 -28.64 29.25 -10.85
C SER A 85 -27.38 29.04 -11.69
N ILE A 86 -26.80 27.84 -11.64
CA ILE A 86 -25.60 27.47 -12.40
C ILE A 86 -26.03 27.01 -13.81
N GLN A 87 -25.52 27.69 -14.83
CA GLN A 87 -25.81 27.42 -16.24
C GLN A 87 -24.51 27.28 -17.06
N GLY A 88 -24.59 26.69 -18.25
CA GLY A 88 -23.45 26.59 -19.17
C GLY A 88 -22.49 25.42 -18.90
N VAL A 89 -22.84 24.51 -17.99
CA VAL A 89 -22.04 23.31 -17.66
C VAL A 89 -22.42 22.13 -18.55
N ARG A 90 -21.43 21.48 -19.17
CA ARG A 90 -21.62 20.27 -19.99
C ARG A 90 -21.48 19.01 -19.14
N PHE A 91 -22.42 18.08 -19.27
CA PHE A 91 -22.38 16.82 -18.54
C PHE A 91 -21.67 15.71 -19.32
N VAL A 92 -20.82 14.95 -18.62
CA VAL A 92 -20.29 13.67 -19.12
C VAL A 92 -20.51 12.58 -18.08
N ARG A 93 -20.93 11.39 -18.50
CA ARG A 93 -21.15 10.28 -17.57
C ARG A 93 -19.84 9.66 -17.13
N THR A 94 -19.59 9.54 -15.83
CA THR A 94 -18.35 8.95 -15.29
C THR A 94 -18.07 7.58 -15.93
N GLY A 95 -16.85 7.39 -16.43
CA GLY A 95 -16.42 6.13 -17.06
C GLY A 95 -16.96 5.87 -18.48
N SER A 96 -17.74 6.78 -19.05
CA SER A 96 -18.16 6.71 -20.46
C SER A 96 -17.03 7.09 -21.42
N VAL A 97 -17.23 6.82 -22.72
CA VAL A 97 -16.31 7.27 -23.78
C VAL A 97 -16.15 8.79 -23.76
N ALA A 98 -17.25 9.54 -23.59
CA ALA A 98 -17.24 11.00 -23.53
C ALA A 98 -16.45 11.52 -22.32
N TYR A 99 -16.53 10.83 -21.17
CA TYR A 99 -15.74 11.15 -20.00
C TYR A 99 -14.24 10.97 -20.24
N TYR A 100 -13.82 9.83 -20.79
CA TYR A 100 -12.39 9.61 -21.10
C TYR A 100 -11.87 10.56 -22.17
N HIS A 101 -12.71 10.91 -23.15
CA HIS A 101 -12.40 11.91 -24.15
C HIS A 101 -12.19 13.29 -23.50
N ALA A 102 -13.10 13.74 -22.63
CA ALA A 102 -12.96 14.99 -21.88
C ALA A 102 -11.71 14.98 -20.96
N LEU A 103 -11.51 13.89 -20.20
CA LEU A 103 -10.37 13.73 -19.30
C LEU A 103 -9.01 13.82 -20.00
N SER A 104 -8.92 13.32 -21.23
CA SER A 104 -7.70 13.41 -22.06
C SER A 104 -7.49 14.76 -22.75
N ARG A 105 -8.53 15.59 -22.85
CA ARG A 105 -8.55 16.85 -23.61
C ARG A 105 -8.50 18.08 -22.70
N ALA A 106 -9.11 18.03 -21.53
CA ALA A 106 -9.21 19.19 -20.64
C ALA A 106 -7.82 19.73 -20.27
N GLY A 107 -7.60 21.03 -20.46
CA GLY A 107 -6.39 21.71 -19.98
C GLY A 107 -6.34 21.78 -18.46
N TYR A 108 -7.52 21.85 -17.82
CA TYR A 108 -7.64 21.89 -16.37
C TYR A 108 -8.49 20.73 -15.84
N LEU A 109 -8.04 20.13 -14.74
CA LEU A 109 -8.71 19.07 -14.02
C LEU A 109 -8.94 19.52 -12.57
N VAL A 110 -10.15 19.33 -12.05
CA VAL A 110 -10.50 19.64 -10.66
C VAL A 110 -11.13 18.42 -9.99
N ASN A 111 -10.60 18.01 -8.84
CA ASN A 111 -11.14 16.89 -8.06
C ASN A 111 -11.10 17.20 -6.55
N ASP A 112 -11.94 16.54 -5.77
CA ASP A 112 -11.99 16.61 -4.29
C ASP A 112 -11.62 15.26 -3.61
N THR A 113 -11.26 14.28 -4.43
CA THR A 113 -10.89 12.92 -4.03
C THR A 113 -9.75 12.42 -4.93
N SER A 114 -10.07 11.58 -5.90
CA SER A 114 -9.11 11.02 -6.85
C SER A 114 -9.82 10.62 -8.15
N PHE A 115 -9.15 10.77 -9.28
CA PHE A 115 -9.58 10.12 -10.51
C PHE A 115 -9.35 8.59 -10.42
N PRO A 116 -10.07 7.79 -11.22
CA PRO A 116 -9.97 6.32 -11.18
C PRO A 116 -8.54 5.82 -11.43
N GLY A 117 -8.19 4.62 -10.93
CA GLY A 117 -6.88 3.92 -11.07
C GLY A 117 -6.23 3.84 -12.46
N ARG A 118 -6.97 4.20 -13.50
CA ARG A 118 -6.53 4.22 -14.90
C ARG A 118 -6.18 5.61 -15.44
N PHE A 119 -6.49 6.67 -14.70
CA PHE A 119 -6.16 8.04 -15.06
C PHE A 119 -4.65 8.21 -15.20
N ILE A 120 -4.24 8.95 -16.23
CA ILE A 120 -2.86 9.33 -16.50
C ILE A 120 -2.90 10.82 -16.81
N LYS A 121 -2.21 11.63 -16.00
CA LYS A 121 -2.08 13.05 -16.27
C LYS A 121 -1.24 13.27 -17.53
N LYS A 122 -1.76 14.03 -18.48
CA LYS A 122 -1.05 14.40 -19.71
C LYS A 122 -0.17 15.62 -19.44
N GLU A 123 0.95 15.67 -20.14
CA GLU A 123 1.86 16.82 -20.08
C GLU A 123 1.13 18.10 -20.49
N GLY A 124 1.25 19.16 -19.70
CA GLY A 124 0.54 20.42 -19.90
C GLY A 124 -0.87 20.50 -19.30
N GLN A 125 -1.42 19.43 -18.72
CA GLN A 125 -2.64 19.53 -17.91
C GLN A 125 -2.32 20.11 -16.53
N ILE A 126 -3.19 20.98 -16.03
CA ILE A 126 -3.14 21.52 -14.67
C ILE A 126 -4.20 20.80 -13.82
N TYR A 127 -3.80 20.12 -12.76
CA TYR A 127 -4.65 19.35 -11.86
C TYR A 127 -4.71 19.99 -10.47
N LEU A 128 -5.87 20.56 -10.14
CA LEU A 128 -6.24 21.03 -8.81
C LEU A 128 -6.95 19.92 -8.02
N ASN A 129 -6.39 19.53 -6.89
CA ASN A 129 -7.04 18.63 -5.93
C ASN A 129 -7.34 19.38 -4.62
N THR A 130 -8.63 19.55 -4.35
CA THR A 130 -9.10 20.28 -3.17
C THR A 130 -9.26 19.40 -1.94
N TRP A 131 -9.16 18.07 -2.07
CA TRP A 131 -9.61 17.13 -1.05
C TRP A 131 -11.02 17.47 -0.53
N HIS A 132 -11.42 16.91 0.61
CA HIS A 132 -12.80 17.00 1.09
C HIS A 132 -12.96 17.23 2.59
N GLY A 133 -11.88 17.58 3.32
CA GLY A 133 -11.99 17.89 4.74
C GLY A 133 -10.70 17.76 5.53
N THR A 134 -10.64 18.46 6.66
CA THR A 134 -9.62 18.26 7.70
C THR A 134 -9.78 16.87 8.30
N PRO A 135 -8.73 16.02 8.32
CA PRO A 135 -8.88 14.63 8.72
C PRO A 135 -8.90 14.48 10.24
N LEU A 136 -10.00 13.97 10.80
CA LEU A 136 -10.02 13.46 12.17
C LEU A 136 -9.43 12.05 12.27
N LYS A 137 -9.73 11.23 11.26
CA LYS A 137 -9.36 9.81 11.19
C LYS A 137 -7.99 9.66 10.55
N LYS A 138 -7.22 8.67 11.01
CA LYS A 138 -5.98 8.27 10.35
C LYS A 138 -6.27 7.82 8.92
N MET A 139 -5.39 8.17 8.00
CA MET A 139 -5.52 7.88 6.57
C MET A 139 -4.17 7.42 5.99
N GLY A 140 -4.20 6.85 4.79
CA GLY A 140 -2.98 6.50 4.06
C GLY A 140 -2.13 5.53 4.87
N ARG A 141 -0.83 5.80 5.05
CA ARG A 141 0.06 4.91 5.80
C ARG A 141 -0.24 4.87 7.30
N ASP A 142 -0.85 5.92 7.85
CA ASP A 142 -1.15 6.02 9.28
C ASP A 142 -2.36 5.15 9.67
N ASN A 143 -3.11 4.67 8.68
CA ASN A 143 -4.22 3.74 8.83
C ASN A 143 -3.83 2.35 8.33
N ARG A 144 -3.90 1.35 9.22
CA ARG A 144 -3.37 0.00 8.95
C ARG A 144 -3.95 -0.66 7.69
N PRO A 145 -5.27 -0.78 7.51
CA PRO A 145 -5.84 -1.29 6.27
C PRO A 145 -5.56 -0.43 5.02
N GLU A 146 -5.52 0.89 5.17
CA GLU A 146 -5.35 1.78 4.03
C GLU A 146 -3.93 1.80 3.48
N MET A 147 -2.90 1.50 4.28
CA MET A 147 -1.50 1.61 3.84
C MET A 147 -1.18 0.77 2.59
N VAL A 148 -1.88 -0.34 2.40
CA VAL A 148 -1.71 -1.26 1.24
C VAL A 148 -2.65 -0.93 0.07
N THR A 149 -3.69 -0.11 0.30
CA THR A 149 -4.70 0.28 -0.70
C THR A 149 -4.64 1.75 -1.12
N MET A 150 -3.82 2.57 -0.45
CA MET A 150 -3.73 4.02 -0.65
C MET A 150 -3.17 4.46 -2.01
N GLY A 151 -2.57 3.55 -2.79
CA GLY A 151 -1.79 3.93 -3.97
C GLY A 151 -2.53 4.76 -5.03
N ASN A 152 -3.85 4.60 -5.19
CA ASN A 152 -4.61 5.46 -6.12
C ASN A 152 -4.80 6.87 -5.58
N VAL A 153 -5.01 7.01 -4.28
CA VAL A 153 -5.09 8.33 -3.63
C VAL A 153 -3.72 8.99 -3.70
N GLN A 154 -2.67 8.28 -3.26
CA GLN A 154 -1.30 8.76 -3.25
C GLN A 154 -0.88 9.29 -4.63
N ARG A 155 -1.03 8.51 -5.71
CA ARG A 155 -0.62 8.97 -7.05
C ARG A 155 -1.41 10.19 -7.55
N ASN A 156 -2.70 10.32 -7.20
CA ASN A 156 -3.50 11.49 -7.60
C ASN A 156 -3.06 12.75 -6.83
N LEU A 157 -2.68 12.61 -5.56
CA LEU A 157 -2.07 13.71 -4.81
C LEU A 157 -0.72 14.08 -5.42
N LEU A 158 0.13 13.10 -5.71
CA LEU A 158 1.46 13.33 -6.26
C LEU A 158 1.42 13.98 -7.65
N ASP A 159 0.47 13.59 -8.51
CA ASP A 159 0.31 14.17 -9.85
C ASP A 159 -0.39 15.53 -9.88
N SER A 160 -0.99 15.97 -8.77
CA SER A 160 -1.66 17.27 -8.72
C SER A 160 -0.65 18.43 -8.81
N ASP A 161 -0.97 19.47 -9.59
CA ASP A 161 -0.16 20.70 -9.62
C ASP A 161 -0.47 21.56 -8.40
N TYR A 162 -1.72 21.50 -7.92
CA TYR A 162 -2.19 22.24 -6.77
C TYR A 162 -2.93 21.34 -5.79
N LEU A 163 -2.49 21.33 -4.53
CA LEU A 163 -3.21 20.79 -3.38
C LEU A 163 -3.75 21.92 -2.52
N VAL A 164 -5.00 21.83 -2.03
CA VAL A 164 -5.56 22.82 -1.10
C VAL A 164 -5.49 22.30 0.33
N PHE A 165 -4.79 23.02 1.20
CA PHE A 165 -4.76 22.75 2.64
C PHE A 165 -5.28 23.98 3.41
N PRO A 166 -6.46 23.90 4.06
CA PRO A 166 -7.11 25.03 4.74
C PRO A 166 -6.51 25.35 6.12
N ASN A 167 -5.66 24.48 6.65
CA ASN A 167 -5.03 24.67 7.95
C ASN A 167 -3.73 23.86 8.09
N GLN A 168 -2.92 24.23 9.07
CA GLN A 168 -1.62 23.61 9.34
C GLN A 168 -1.75 22.13 9.74
N PHE A 169 -2.77 21.79 10.51
CA PHE A 169 -2.99 20.42 10.97
C PHE A 169 -3.23 19.45 9.80
N MET A 170 -4.07 19.82 8.84
CA MET A 170 -4.33 19.03 7.65
C MET A 170 -3.06 18.87 6.82
N GLU A 171 -2.29 19.94 6.62
CA GLU A 171 -1.02 19.89 5.89
C GLU A 171 -0.05 18.90 6.54
N GLU A 172 0.13 18.97 7.87
CA GLU A 172 0.97 18.03 8.62
C GLU A 172 0.51 16.58 8.44
N LYS A 173 -0.77 16.29 8.68
CA LYS A 173 -1.30 14.91 8.61
C LYS A 173 -1.31 14.34 7.20
N MET A 174 -1.70 15.13 6.20
CA MET A 174 -1.70 14.69 4.80
C MET A 174 -0.27 14.48 4.28
N SER A 175 0.66 15.37 4.64
CA SER A 175 2.06 15.27 4.20
C SER A 175 2.73 14.03 4.79
N GLY A 176 2.49 13.74 6.07
CA GLY A 176 2.94 12.52 6.73
C GLY A 176 2.32 11.26 6.12
N ALA A 177 0.98 11.19 6.06
CA ALA A 177 0.23 10.01 5.64
C ALA A 177 0.56 9.53 4.22
N TYR A 178 0.89 10.46 3.32
CA TYR A 178 1.18 10.20 1.90
C TYR A 178 2.63 10.49 1.49
N MET A 179 3.50 10.80 2.45
CA MET A 179 4.94 11.08 2.25
C MET A 179 5.21 12.21 1.24
N LEU A 180 4.41 13.27 1.32
CA LEU A 180 4.47 14.40 0.37
C LEU A 180 5.80 15.17 0.47
N ASP A 181 6.38 15.30 1.68
CA ASP A 181 7.66 16.00 1.90
C ASP A 181 8.81 15.44 1.05
N SER A 182 8.78 14.13 0.77
CA SER A 182 9.77 13.44 -0.06
C SER A 182 9.35 13.29 -1.52
N LEU A 183 8.06 13.01 -1.78
CA LEU A 183 7.59 12.57 -3.10
C LEU A 183 6.93 13.69 -3.92
N TYR A 184 6.26 14.65 -3.27
CA TYR A 184 5.48 15.67 -3.97
C TYR A 184 6.38 16.77 -4.53
N ARG A 185 6.01 17.32 -5.69
CA ARG A 185 6.74 18.40 -6.38
C ARG A 185 5.85 19.56 -6.80
N GLY A 186 4.55 19.49 -6.52
CA GLY A 186 3.60 20.56 -6.86
C GLY A 186 3.51 21.64 -5.78
N THR A 187 2.49 22.48 -5.90
CA THR A 187 2.24 23.62 -5.02
C THR A 187 1.09 23.32 -4.06
N VAL A 188 1.30 23.54 -2.77
CA VAL A 188 0.21 23.64 -1.81
C VAL A 188 -0.32 25.08 -1.78
N LEU A 189 -1.64 25.22 -1.93
CA LEU A 189 -2.40 26.42 -1.66
C LEU A 189 -2.85 26.38 -0.19
N ARG A 190 -2.23 27.19 0.65
CA ARG A 190 -2.56 27.38 2.07
C ARG A 190 -3.69 28.39 2.21
N GLU A 191 -4.86 28.01 1.70
CA GLU A 191 -6.07 28.84 1.66
C GLU A 191 -7.27 28.07 2.21
N GLY A 192 -8.23 28.79 2.80
CA GLY A 192 -9.47 28.24 3.31
C GLY A 192 -10.26 27.44 2.27
N TYR A 193 -11.11 26.52 2.73
CA TYR A 193 -11.88 25.72 1.79
C TYR A 193 -12.95 26.57 1.08
N PRO A 194 -13.13 26.40 -0.25
CA PRO A 194 -14.20 27.10 -0.98
C PRO A 194 -15.60 26.93 -0.38
N ARG A 195 -15.88 25.80 0.28
CA ARG A 195 -17.17 25.57 0.94
C ARG A 195 -17.36 26.35 2.25
N ASN A 196 -16.27 26.73 2.90
CA ASN A 196 -16.28 27.40 4.20
C ASN A 196 -16.48 28.91 4.09
N ASP A 197 -16.32 29.48 2.88
CA ASP A 197 -16.55 30.91 2.61
C ASP A 197 -17.91 31.40 3.13
N ILE A 198 -18.93 30.55 3.06
CA ILE A 198 -20.30 30.86 3.52
C ILE A 198 -20.37 31.22 5.02
N PHE A 199 -19.48 30.69 5.86
CA PHE A 199 -19.48 30.97 7.30
C PHE A 199 -18.88 32.33 7.65
N ARG A 200 -18.17 32.96 6.71
CA ARG A 200 -17.58 34.30 6.86
C ARG A 200 -18.44 35.39 6.21
N GLN A 201 -19.54 35.00 5.56
CA GLN A 201 -20.51 35.90 4.96
C GLN A 201 -21.76 36.02 5.84
N PRO A 202 -22.53 37.12 5.73
CA PRO A 202 -23.82 37.22 6.40
C PRO A 202 -24.74 36.06 6.01
N ALA A 203 -25.32 35.38 6.99
CA ALA A 203 -26.19 34.23 6.75
C ALA A 203 -27.44 34.65 5.94
N ASN A 204 -27.80 33.84 4.95
CA ASN A 204 -28.98 34.10 4.12
C ASN A 204 -30.27 33.70 4.86
N LEU A 205 -30.84 34.63 5.62
CA LEU A 205 -32.04 34.38 6.44
C LEU A 205 -33.29 34.01 5.62
N HIS A 206 -33.32 34.33 4.32
CA HIS A 206 -34.41 33.93 3.44
C HIS A 206 -34.56 32.39 3.34
N LEU A 207 -33.49 31.64 3.61
CA LEU A 207 -33.57 30.17 3.71
C LEU A 207 -34.58 29.73 4.76
N LYS A 208 -34.63 30.39 5.92
CA LYS A 208 -35.59 30.09 6.99
C LYS A 208 -37.02 30.38 6.55
N GLU A 209 -37.24 31.49 5.83
CA GLU A 209 -38.56 31.88 5.33
C GLU A 209 -39.14 30.87 4.33
N GLN A 210 -38.30 30.33 3.44
CA GLN A 210 -38.71 29.35 2.43
C GLN A 210 -39.34 28.07 3.00
N VAL A 211 -39.01 27.74 4.25
CA VAL A 211 -39.49 26.54 4.94
C VAL A 211 -40.34 26.88 6.17
N GLY A 212 -40.73 28.14 6.35
CA GLY A 212 -41.60 28.56 7.46
C GLY A 212 -40.94 28.59 8.84
N LEU A 213 -39.60 28.65 8.90
CA LEU A 213 -38.81 28.63 10.13
C LEU A 213 -38.29 30.03 10.52
N GLN A 214 -38.92 31.10 10.02
CA GLN A 214 -38.56 32.47 10.39
C GLN A 214 -38.67 32.68 11.91
N GLY A 215 -37.67 33.34 12.50
CA GLY A 215 -37.60 33.61 13.94
C GLY A 215 -37.28 32.41 14.83
N LYS A 216 -37.19 31.19 14.29
CA LYS A 216 -36.80 30.00 15.05
C LYS A 216 -35.28 29.91 15.23
N LYS A 217 -34.86 29.43 16.41
CA LYS A 217 -33.48 29.03 16.69
C LYS A 217 -33.28 27.61 16.17
N LEU A 218 -32.25 27.39 15.34
CA LEU A 218 -32.07 26.13 14.63
C LEU A 218 -30.85 25.38 15.16
N LEU A 219 -31.08 24.14 15.61
CA LEU A 219 -30.02 23.18 15.90
C LEU A 219 -29.90 22.22 14.71
N ALA A 220 -28.69 21.77 14.37
CA ALA A 220 -28.48 20.78 13.32
C ALA A 220 -27.84 19.52 13.91
N TYR A 221 -28.40 18.34 13.64
CA TYR A 221 -27.80 17.05 14.01
C TYR A 221 -27.34 16.28 12.77
N LEU A 222 -26.02 16.14 12.63
CA LEU A 222 -25.35 15.46 11.51
C LEU A 222 -24.48 14.29 12.04
N PRO A 223 -25.07 13.13 12.35
CA PRO A 223 -24.31 11.97 12.80
C PRO A 223 -23.52 11.30 11.67
N THR A 224 -22.37 10.71 11.98
CA THR A 224 -21.59 9.94 11.01
C THR A 224 -22.24 8.58 10.75
N PHE A 225 -22.22 8.08 9.51
CA PHE A 225 -22.69 6.73 9.21
C PHE A 225 -21.80 5.65 9.84
N ARG A 226 -22.43 4.65 10.48
CA ARG A 226 -21.76 3.45 11.01
C ARG A 226 -21.80 2.37 9.92
N GLY A 227 -20.66 2.19 9.26
CA GLY A 227 -20.56 1.47 7.98
C GLY A 227 -20.50 -0.06 8.03
N ASN A 228 -20.78 -0.65 9.20
CA ASN A 228 -21.04 -2.07 9.42
C ASN A 228 -22.39 -2.03 10.19
N PHE A 229 -23.43 -2.79 9.91
CA PHE A 229 -23.53 -4.24 10.08
C PHE A 229 -24.85 -4.74 9.42
N ASN A 230 -25.26 -5.99 9.66
CA ASN A 230 -26.42 -6.63 9.00
C ASN A 230 -27.75 -5.89 9.32
N ALA A 231 -28.84 -6.20 8.60
CA ALA A 231 -30.17 -5.57 8.77
C ALA A 231 -30.74 -5.57 10.21
N LEU A 232 -30.22 -6.41 11.12
CA LEU A 232 -30.59 -6.44 12.55
C LEU A 232 -29.96 -5.28 13.34
N ASP A 233 -28.77 -4.81 12.95
CA ASP A 233 -28.06 -3.73 13.63
C ASP A 233 -28.58 -2.35 13.22
N ASP A 234 -29.10 -2.22 11.99
CA ASP A 234 -29.83 -1.03 11.54
C ASP A 234 -31.03 -0.76 12.47
N GLN A 235 -31.78 -1.80 12.86
CA GLN A 235 -32.93 -1.64 13.77
C GLN A 235 -32.51 -1.14 15.16
N GLY A 236 -31.41 -1.66 15.72
CA GLY A 236 -30.88 -1.21 17.01
C GLY A 236 -30.39 0.24 17.00
N TYR A 237 -29.70 0.64 15.92
CA TYR A 237 -29.31 2.03 15.70
C TYR A 237 -30.54 2.94 15.57
N MET A 238 -31.53 2.57 14.75
CA MET A 238 -32.75 3.35 14.57
C MET A 238 -33.57 3.46 15.87
N GLN A 239 -33.61 2.41 16.69
CA GLN A 239 -34.26 2.43 18.00
C GLN A 239 -33.58 3.42 18.95
N THR A 240 -32.25 3.37 19.03
CA THR A 240 -31.45 4.29 19.85
C THR A 240 -31.64 5.73 19.39
N LEU A 241 -31.60 5.96 18.07
CA LEU A 241 -31.86 7.26 17.48
C LEU A 241 -33.26 7.76 17.83
N SER A 242 -34.30 6.94 17.65
CA SER A 242 -35.68 7.31 17.99
C SER A 242 -35.86 7.65 19.47
N GLN A 243 -35.21 6.91 20.38
CA GLN A 243 -35.21 7.20 21.82
C GLN A 243 -34.57 8.56 22.13
N ASN A 244 -33.40 8.83 21.52
CA ASN A 244 -32.71 10.10 21.68
C ASN A 244 -33.54 11.26 21.13
N LEU A 245 -34.13 11.12 19.94
CA LEU A 245 -34.99 12.15 19.35
C LEU A 245 -36.22 12.41 20.21
N SER A 246 -36.89 11.37 20.73
CA SER A 246 -38.05 11.54 21.62
C SER A 246 -37.70 12.31 22.89
N LEU A 247 -36.52 12.02 23.47
CA LEU A 247 -36.01 12.75 24.62
C LEU A 247 -35.75 14.22 24.28
N TRP A 248 -35.03 14.48 23.19
CA TRP A 248 -34.67 15.83 22.78
C TRP A 248 -35.89 16.67 22.39
N ASP A 249 -36.89 16.08 21.74
CA ASP A 249 -38.15 16.75 21.39
C ASP A 249 -38.85 17.30 22.64
N SER A 250 -38.81 16.57 23.76
CA SER A 250 -39.38 16.99 25.04
C SER A 250 -38.57 18.06 25.80
N GLN A 251 -37.30 18.26 25.41
CA GLN A 251 -36.37 19.19 26.06
C GLN A 251 -36.21 20.50 25.28
N LEU A 252 -36.53 20.53 23.99
CA LEU A 252 -36.47 21.72 23.15
C LEU A 252 -37.58 22.72 23.53
N ASN A 253 -37.26 24.01 23.44
CA ASN A 253 -38.24 25.07 23.64
C ASN A 253 -39.10 25.25 22.37
N GLU A 254 -40.28 25.87 22.51
CA GLU A 254 -41.24 26.12 21.42
C GLU A 254 -40.65 26.88 20.21
N ASP A 255 -39.63 27.71 20.43
CA ASP A 255 -38.93 28.49 19.40
C ASP A 255 -37.68 27.79 18.84
N GLU A 256 -37.35 26.59 19.32
CA GLU A 256 -36.21 25.79 18.90
C GLU A 256 -36.63 24.65 17.98
N ILE A 257 -35.85 24.44 16.92
CA ILE A 257 -36.07 23.36 15.95
C ILE A 257 -34.77 22.61 15.73
N LEU A 258 -34.80 21.29 15.87
CA LEU A 258 -33.70 20.40 15.54
C LEU A 258 -33.85 19.84 14.12
N LEU A 259 -32.91 20.20 13.25
CA LEU A 259 -32.82 19.71 11.88
C LEU A 259 -31.87 18.51 11.81
N ILE A 260 -32.39 17.34 11.44
CA ILE A 260 -31.57 16.12 11.35
C ILE A 260 -31.22 15.76 9.90
N LYS A 261 -29.93 15.54 9.64
CA LYS A 261 -29.44 15.07 8.33
C LYS A 261 -28.75 13.72 8.47
N LEU A 262 -29.50 12.66 8.17
CA LEU A 262 -28.97 11.30 8.11
C LEU A 262 -28.28 10.97 6.79
N HIS A 263 -27.45 9.93 6.81
CA HIS A 263 -26.83 9.37 5.62
C HIS A 263 -27.90 8.86 4.62
N PRO A 264 -27.72 9.02 3.29
CA PRO A 264 -28.70 8.60 2.29
C PRO A 264 -29.19 7.14 2.39
N PHE A 265 -28.36 6.22 2.89
CA PHE A 265 -28.75 4.81 3.10
C PHE A 265 -29.83 4.62 4.17
N LEU A 266 -29.98 5.59 5.08
CA LEU A 266 -30.99 5.57 6.14
C LEU A 266 -32.25 6.37 5.75
N HIS A 267 -32.27 6.99 4.57
CA HIS A 267 -33.41 7.79 4.14
C HIS A 267 -34.64 6.90 3.93
N GLY A 268 -35.78 7.33 4.47
CA GLY A 268 -37.04 6.60 4.39
C GLY A 268 -37.26 5.56 5.50
N LEU A 269 -36.31 5.38 6.41
CA LEU A 269 -36.46 4.50 7.59
C LEU A 269 -37.00 5.23 8.83
N GLU A 270 -37.06 6.57 8.82
CA GLU A 270 -37.61 7.37 9.92
C GLU A 270 -38.83 8.16 9.49
N ASP A 271 -39.81 8.20 10.40
CA ASP A 271 -40.96 9.08 10.34
C ASP A 271 -40.82 10.17 11.41
N PHE A 272 -40.64 11.41 10.96
CA PHE A 272 -40.53 12.57 11.85
C PHE A 272 -41.88 13.19 12.22
N SER A 273 -43.00 12.69 11.67
CA SER A 273 -44.33 13.30 11.86
C SER A 273 -44.83 13.29 13.32
N GLY A 274 -44.24 12.44 14.17
CA GLY A 274 -44.57 12.35 15.60
C GLY A 274 -43.84 13.34 16.51
N TYR A 275 -42.90 14.14 16.00
CA TYR A 275 -42.12 15.10 16.81
C TYR A 275 -42.64 16.53 16.64
N HIS A 276 -42.59 17.32 17.71
CA HIS A 276 -43.05 18.71 17.72
C HIS A 276 -41.98 19.70 17.24
N HIS A 277 -40.72 19.44 17.59
CA HIS A 277 -39.57 20.32 17.41
C HIS A 277 -38.51 19.74 16.47
N ILE A 278 -38.68 18.51 15.98
CA ILE A 278 -37.68 17.82 15.16
C ILE A 278 -38.17 17.72 13.72
N LEU A 279 -37.36 18.20 12.78
CA LEU A 279 -37.64 18.16 11.36
C LEU A 279 -36.49 17.53 10.59
N PRO A 280 -36.75 16.85 9.46
CA PRO A 280 -35.68 16.48 8.54
C PRO A 280 -34.99 17.73 8.03
N PHE A 281 -33.68 17.65 7.84
CA PHE A 281 -32.91 18.71 7.22
C PHE A 281 -33.50 18.99 5.82
N PRO A 282 -33.88 20.25 5.50
CA PRO A 282 -34.58 20.53 4.25
C PRO A 282 -33.78 20.06 3.03
N ALA A 283 -34.35 19.16 2.22
CA ALA A 283 -33.82 18.82 0.89
C ALA A 283 -33.68 20.08 0.00
N SER A 284 -34.58 21.01 0.29
CA SER A 284 -34.52 22.47 0.20
C SER A 284 -33.16 23.17 0.18
N TRP A 285 -32.17 22.73 0.95
CA TRP A 285 -30.99 23.52 1.31
C TRP A 285 -29.69 22.81 0.87
N ASP A 286 -28.67 23.57 0.47
CA ASP A 286 -27.32 23.01 0.48
C ASP A 286 -26.86 22.82 1.94
N THR A 287 -26.05 21.80 2.21
CA THR A 287 -25.59 21.49 3.57
C THR A 287 -24.97 22.69 4.26
N TYR A 288 -24.02 23.38 3.62
CA TYR A 288 -23.25 24.45 4.25
C TYR A 288 -24.05 25.76 4.31
N GLU A 289 -24.93 26.00 3.33
CA GLU A 289 -25.91 27.09 3.39
C GLU A 289 -26.89 26.91 4.56
N GLY A 290 -27.43 25.70 4.74
CA GLY A 290 -28.31 25.39 5.86
C GLY A 290 -27.60 25.46 7.21
N LEU A 291 -26.38 24.94 7.31
CA LEU A 291 -25.56 25.09 8.51
C LEU A 291 -25.30 26.56 8.84
N SER A 292 -25.08 27.44 7.85
CA SER A 292 -24.81 28.87 8.10
C SER A 292 -25.94 29.56 8.90
N VAL A 293 -27.20 29.11 8.74
CA VAL A 293 -28.38 29.63 9.46
C VAL A 293 -28.71 28.88 10.75
N CYS A 294 -28.00 27.79 11.05
CA CYS A 294 -28.09 27.06 12.32
C CYS A 294 -27.25 27.73 13.40
N ASP A 295 -27.74 27.68 14.64
CA ASP A 295 -27.16 28.28 15.84
C ASP A 295 -26.30 27.29 16.64
N THR A 296 -26.52 25.99 16.43
CA THR A 296 -25.76 24.92 17.08
C THR A 296 -25.62 23.73 16.14
N LEU A 297 -24.43 23.13 16.09
CA LEU A 297 -24.17 21.85 15.44
C LEU A 297 -23.99 20.75 16.48
N ILE A 298 -24.77 19.69 16.37
CA ILE A 298 -24.60 18.43 17.08
C ILE A 298 -24.02 17.43 16.08
N THR A 299 -22.87 16.85 16.39
CA THR A 299 -22.23 15.83 15.55
C THR A 299 -21.37 14.91 16.41
N ASP A 300 -20.64 13.99 15.80
CA ASP A 300 -19.82 12.98 16.47
C ASP A 300 -18.39 12.97 15.89
N TYR A 301 -18.02 11.95 15.13
CA TYR A 301 -16.69 11.76 14.52
C TYR A 301 -16.61 12.29 13.08
N SER A 302 -17.42 13.29 12.75
CA SER A 302 -17.48 13.91 11.43
C SER A 302 -16.53 15.09 11.36
N SER A 303 -15.78 15.22 10.27
CA SER A 303 -14.91 16.39 10.06
C SER A 303 -15.70 17.71 9.88
N VAL A 304 -17.03 17.65 9.76
CA VAL A 304 -17.87 18.84 9.55
C VAL A 304 -17.79 19.83 10.71
N PHE A 305 -17.44 19.41 11.93
CA PHE A 305 -17.26 20.35 13.05
C PHE A 305 -16.07 21.28 12.82
N TYR A 306 -14.99 20.84 12.14
CA TYR A 306 -13.87 21.72 11.79
C TYR A 306 -14.32 22.84 10.88
N ASP A 307 -15.20 22.53 9.93
CA ASP A 307 -15.74 23.52 9.02
C ASP A 307 -16.69 24.47 9.74
N TYR A 308 -17.65 23.93 10.50
CA TYR A 308 -18.67 24.72 11.18
C TYR A 308 -18.10 25.63 12.28
N ALA A 309 -16.95 25.27 12.87
CA ALA A 309 -16.23 26.15 13.78
C ALA A 309 -15.91 27.53 13.17
N ASN A 310 -15.80 27.65 11.85
CA ASN A 310 -15.63 28.93 11.19
C ASN A 310 -16.81 29.90 11.37
N SER A 311 -17.99 29.40 11.72
CA SER A 311 -19.14 30.24 12.06
C SER A 311 -19.01 30.91 13.43
N GLY A 312 -18.08 30.44 14.30
CA GLY A 312 -17.95 30.88 15.69
C GLY A 312 -19.08 30.41 16.60
N LYS A 313 -19.99 29.55 16.12
CA LYS A 313 -21.17 29.09 16.83
C LYS A 313 -20.91 27.82 17.64
N LYS A 314 -21.89 27.43 18.45
CA LYS A 314 -21.81 26.32 19.39
C LYS A 314 -21.75 24.96 18.67
N ILE A 315 -20.91 24.07 19.17
CA ILE A 315 -20.75 22.69 18.73
C ILE A 315 -20.89 21.76 19.93
N ILE A 316 -21.65 20.68 19.73
CA ILE A 316 -21.83 19.60 20.69
C ILE A 316 -21.37 18.30 20.03
N LEU A 317 -20.41 17.63 20.65
CA LEU A 317 -19.87 16.35 20.21
C LEU A 317 -20.54 15.23 21.02
N PHE A 318 -21.52 14.58 20.39
CA PHE A 318 -22.31 13.50 20.96
C PHE A 318 -21.77 12.13 20.53
N ALA A 319 -20.93 11.54 21.38
CA ALA A 319 -20.11 10.37 21.08
C ALA A 319 -20.58 9.10 21.84
N TYR A 320 -21.87 8.80 21.79
CA TYR A 320 -22.52 7.73 22.57
C TYR A 320 -21.90 6.32 22.40
N ASP A 321 -21.18 6.08 21.31
CA ASP A 321 -20.58 4.80 20.95
C ASP A 321 -19.04 4.84 20.83
N ARG A 322 -18.38 5.76 21.54
CA ARG A 322 -16.92 5.98 21.47
C ARG A 322 -16.09 4.72 21.56
N LYS A 323 -16.37 3.88 22.56
CA LYS A 323 -15.62 2.63 22.78
C LYS A 323 -15.63 1.72 21.55
N GLU A 324 -16.78 1.62 20.89
CA GLU A 324 -16.93 0.82 19.68
C GLU A 324 -16.25 1.52 18.49
N TYR A 325 -16.47 2.83 18.35
CA TYR A 325 -15.93 3.59 17.22
C TYR A 325 -14.40 3.59 17.18
N GLU A 326 -13.76 3.90 18.31
CA GLU A 326 -12.29 3.97 18.46
C GLU A 326 -11.61 2.61 18.24
N SER A 327 -12.29 1.50 18.53
CA SER A 327 -11.74 0.16 18.33
C SER A 327 -11.50 -0.19 16.86
N SER A 328 -12.26 0.42 15.95
CA SER A 328 -12.25 0.08 14.52
C SER A 328 -11.47 1.07 13.66
N ARG A 329 -11.31 2.33 14.13
CA ARG A 329 -10.73 3.43 13.36
C ARG A 329 -9.82 4.27 14.24
N GLY A 330 -8.52 4.26 13.94
CA GLY A 330 -7.58 5.18 14.58
C GLY A 330 -7.94 6.63 14.25
N MET A 331 -7.93 7.50 15.26
CA MET A 331 -8.02 8.96 15.10
C MET A 331 -6.66 9.61 15.32
N TYR A 332 -6.45 10.80 14.74
CA TYR A 332 -5.25 11.59 15.02
C TYR A 332 -5.30 12.25 16.40
N GLU A 333 -6.51 12.63 16.85
CA GLU A 333 -6.74 13.33 18.11
C GLU A 333 -8.05 12.85 18.75
N THR A 334 -8.16 12.98 20.07
CA THR A 334 -9.36 12.62 20.81
C THR A 334 -10.34 13.80 20.83
N ILE A 335 -11.59 13.53 20.51
CA ILE A 335 -12.60 14.58 20.31
C ILE A 335 -13.03 15.29 21.60
N ASP A 336 -12.80 14.67 22.75
CA ASP A 336 -13.03 15.21 24.10
C ASP A 336 -11.99 16.25 24.54
N SER A 337 -10.91 16.43 23.77
CA SER A 337 -9.88 17.44 24.03
C SER A 337 -10.19 18.81 23.44
N TYR A 338 -11.22 18.92 22.60
CA TYR A 338 -11.61 20.16 21.93
C TYR A 338 -12.42 21.09 22.85
N PRO A 339 -12.48 22.41 22.55
CA PRO A 339 -13.23 23.38 23.36
C PRO A 339 -14.77 23.28 23.21
N PHE A 340 -15.26 22.16 22.67
CA PHE A 340 -16.66 21.92 22.39
C PHE A 340 -17.32 21.16 23.54
N ASP A 341 -18.64 21.29 23.66
CA ASP A 341 -19.38 20.51 24.64
C ASP A 341 -19.32 19.03 24.22
N TYR A 342 -18.84 18.13 25.08
CA TYR A 342 -18.68 16.71 24.80
C TYR A 342 -19.56 15.88 25.72
N THR A 343 -20.30 14.90 25.17
CA THR A 343 -21.02 13.92 25.97
C THR A 343 -21.22 12.59 25.24
N GLU A 344 -21.31 11.51 26.01
CA GLU A 344 -21.74 10.19 25.55
C GLU A 344 -23.21 9.90 25.91
N LYS A 345 -23.89 10.86 26.56
CA LYS A 345 -25.23 10.70 27.13
C LYS A 345 -26.24 11.59 26.42
N ALA A 346 -27.32 10.99 25.94
CA ALA A 346 -28.35 11.72 25.20
C ALA A 346 -29.02 12.79 26.05
N GLU A 347 -29.20 12.55 27.36
CA GLU A 347 -29.85 13.48 28.28
C GLU A 347 -29.09 14.79 28.52
N GLU A 348 -27.80 14.87 28.15
CA GLU A 348 -26.96 16.06 28.33
C GLU A 348 -26.94 16.96 27.07
N VAL A 349 -27.35 16.46 25.91
CA VAL A 349 -27.21 17.14 24.61
C VAL A 349 -28.01 18.45 24.53
N ILE A 350 -29.33 18.43 24.77
CA ILE A 350 -30.14 19.67 24.74
C ILE A 350 -29.79 20.61 25.91
N PRO A 351 -29.56 20.14 27.15
CA PRO A 351 -29.03 20.99 28.21
C PRO A 351 -27.75 21.75 27.80
N PHE A 352 -26.82 21.11 27.07
CA PHE A 352 -25.65 21.81 26.55
C PHE A 352 -26.01 22.86 25.49
N ALA A 353 -27.02 22.65 24.65
CA ALA A 353 -27.49 23.65 23.69
C ALA A 353 -28.09 24.91 24.35
N HIS A 354 -28.51 24.81 25.62
CA HIS A 354 -29.02 25.93 26.42
C HIS A 354 -27.96 26.61 27.29
N CYS A 355 -26.83 25.94 27.55
CA CYS A 355 -25.73 26.49 28.35
C CYS A 355 -24.80 27.41 27.53
N SER A 356 -24.09 28.32 28.20
CA SER A 356 -22.96 29.04 27.61
C SER A 356 -21.75 28.11 27.42
N GLY A 357 -21.00 28.25 26.34
CA GLY A 357 -19.82 27.43 26.04
C GLY A 357 -19.95 26.66 24.74
N GLY A 358 -19.07 25.68 24.54
CA GLY A 358 -19.07 24.84 23.34
C GLY A 358 -18.71 25.56 22.04
N THR A 359 -18.09 26.74 22.12
CA THR A 359 -17.68 27.54 20.96
C THR A 359 -16.17 27.37 20.71
N PRO A 360 -15.70 27.48 19.45
CA PRO A 360 -14.28 27.39 19.16
C PRO A 360 -13.49 28.52 19.85
N ASP A 361 -12.35 28.17 20.45
CA ASP A 361 -11.43 29.15 21.03
C ASP A 361 -10.32 29.56 20.05
N ASN A 362 -9.48 30.50 20.46
CA ASN A 362 -8.38 30.98 19.62
C ASN A 362 -7.36 29.88 19.27
N ALA A 363 -7.09 28.95 20.19
CA ALA A 363 -6.14 27.88 19.96
C ALA A 363 -6.65 26.89 18.89
N PHE A 364 -7.92 26.53 18.98
CA PHE A 364 -8.60 25.71 17.98
C PHE A 364 -8.59 26.41 16.61
N MET A 365 -9.00 27.68 16.55
CA MET A 365 -9.05 28.43 15.29
C MET A 365 -7.66 28.58 14.65
N GLN A 366 -6.63 28.87 15.44
CA GLN A 366 -5.25 28.96 14.93
C GLN A 366 -4.77 27.64 14.33
N LYS A 367 -5.20 26.49 14.86
CA LYS A 367 -4.74 25.18 14.42
C LYS A 367 -5.56 24.59 13.27
N TYR A 368 -6.89 24.73 13.28
CA TYR A 368 -7.80 24.05 12.35
C TYR A 368 -8.52 24.99 11.36
N ALA A 369 -8.35 26.30 11.49
CA ALA A 369 -8.88 27.32 10.58
C ALA A 369 -7.84 28.38 10.22
N SER A 370 -6.55 28.01 10.21
CA SER A 370 -5.40 28.92 10.09
C SER A 370 -5.41 29.81 8.85
N TYR A 371 -6.04 29.35 7.77
CA TYR A 371 -6.04 30.04 6.48
C TYR A 371 -7.43 30.48 6.01
N GLU A 372 -8.45 30.35 6.86
CA GLU A 372 -9.83 30.70 6.53
C GLU A 372 -10.05 32.22 6.59
N ASP A 373 -10.42 32.82 5.46
CA ASP A 373 -10.70 34.27 5.35
C ASP A 373 -11.98 34.63 4.59
N GLY A 374 -12.73 33.64 4.09
CA GLY A 374 -14.01 33.86 3.41
C GLY A 374 -13.92 34.06 1.90
N HIS A 375 -12.73 33.95 1.31
CA HIS A 375 -12.47 34.17 -0.12
C HIS A 375 -11.75 33.01 -0.80
N GLY A 376 -11.84 31.79 -0.27
CA GLY A 376 -11.13 30.62 -0.77
C GLY A 376 -11.50 30.27 -2.22
N ALA A 377 -12.79 30.30 -2.56
CA ALA A 377 -13.26 30.00 -3.91
C ALA A 377 -12.70 30.98 -4.96
N GLU A 378 -12.80 32.29 -4.69
CA GLU A 378 -12.30 33.35 -5.56
C GLU A 378 -10.78 33.23 -5.76
N LYS A 379 -10.02 33.19 -4.67
CA LYS A 379 -8.55 33.15 -4.71
C LYS A 379 -8.03 31.92 -5.45
N ILE A 380 -8.57 30.74 -5.13
CA ILE A 380 -8.16 29.49 -5.79
C ILE A 380 -8.46 29.56 -7.29
N CYS A 381 -9.63 30.07 -7.70
CA CYS A 381 -9.96 30.16 -9.12
C CYS A 381 -9.04 31.15 -9.86
N ARG A 382 -8.77 32.33 -9.29
CA ARG A 382 -7.87 33.32 -9.89
C ARG A 382 -6.43 32.80 -9.98
N GLN A 383 -5.95 32.12 -8.94
CA GLN A 383 -4.61 31.53 -8.90
C GLN A 383 -4.42 30.42 -9.94
N VAL A 384 -5.40 29.52 -10.07
CA VAL A 384 -5.25 28.32 -10.91
C VAL A 384 -5.59 28.61 -12.37
N PHE A 385 -6.68 29.34 -12.65
CA PHE A 385 -7.22 29.49 -13.99
C PHE A 385 -6.86 30.82 -14.67
N LEU A 386 -6.52 31.86 -13.90
CA LEU A 386 -6.10 33.17 -14.44
C LEU A 386 -4.60 33.45 -14.19
N HIS A 387 -3.92 32.58 -13.45
CA HIS A 387 -2.51 32.71 -13.07
C HIS A 387 -2.19 33.98 -12.26
N GLU A 388 -3.16 34.46 -11.48
CA GLU A 388 -2.97 35.61 -10.61
C GLU A 388 -2.38 35.19 -9.25
N ASP A 389 -1.35 35.87 -8.78
CA ASP A 389 -0.68 35.52 -7.52
C ASP A 389 -1.44 36.05 -6.31
N CYS A 390 -2.50 35.34 -5.90
CA CYS A 390 -3.41 35.77 -4.82
C CYS A 390 -3.58 34.76 -3.68
N CYS A 391 -2.94 33.58 -3.77
CA CYS A 391 -2.94 32.56 -2.72
C CYS A 391 -1.61 32.54 -1.95
N ARG A 392 -1.67 32.19 -0.66
CA ARG A 392 -0.54 31.74 0.13
C ARG A 392 -0.07 30.40 -0.42
N LYS A 393 1.12 30.37 -1.01
CA LYS A 393 1.67 29.19 -1.67
C LYS A 393 2.87 28.62 -0.94
N TYR A 394 3.01 27.31 -1.02
CA TYR A 394 4.23 26.61 -0.65
C TYR A 394 4.55 25.56 -1.72
N GLN A 395 5.70 25.68 -2.37
CA GLN A 395 6.16 24.71 -3.37
C GLN A 395 6.93 23.60 -2.67
N TYR A 396 6.58 22.35 -2.95
CA TYR A 396 7.38 21.21 -2.50
C TYR A 396 8.57 21.00 -3.45
N HIS A 397 9.77 20.91 -2.88
CA HIS A 397 11.01 20.64 -3.61
C HIS A 397 11.63 19.27 -3.24
N GLY A 398 10.95 18.48 -2.41
CA GLY A 398 11.53 17.31 -1.75
C GLY A 398 12.33 17.68 -0.50
N ASN A 399 12.70 16.67 0.29
CA ASN A 399 13.43 16.83 1.55
C ASN A 399 14.98 16.83 1.37
N GLY A 400 15.47 17.05 0.15
CA GLY A 400 16.90 17.05 -0.19
C GLY A 400 17.56 15.68 -0.35
N LYS A 401 16.90 14.58 0.05
CA LYS A 401 17.40 13.21 -0.19
C LYS A 401 16.92 12.68 -1.54
N LYS A 402 17.72 11.80 -2.15
CA LYS A 402 17.30 11.06 -3.36
C LYS A 402 16.25 10.00 -2.98
N ASN A 403 15.24 9.83 -3.84
CA ASN A 403 14.20 8.82 -3.69
C ASN A 403 14.62 7.52 -4.38
N ILE A 404 14.56 6.40 -3.65
CA ILE A 404 14.90 5.06 -4.12
C ILE A 404 13.66 4.19 -4.04
N LEU A 405 13.21 3.66 -5.17
CA LEU A 405 12.07 2.74 -5.22
C LEU A 405 12.58 1.30 -5.16
N ILE A 406 12.11 0.53 -4.17
CA ILE A 406 12.42 -0.89 -4.03
C ILE A 406 11.14 -1.69 -4.22
N TYR A 407 11.04 -2.40 -5.33
CA TYR A 407 9.93 -3.33 -5.55
C TYR A 407 10.17 -4.66 -4.84
N ALA A 408 9.29 -4.97 -3.88
CA ALA A 408 9.46 -6.06 -2.92
C ALA A 408 8.59 -7.31 -3.21
N GLY A 409 7.76 -7.28 -4.25
CA GLY A 409 6.82 -8.37 -4.55
C GLY A 409 5.57 -8.35 -3.65
N ASP A 410 5.15 -9.51 -3.17
CA ASP A 410 3.97 -9.70 -2.30
C ASP A 410 4.28 -9.57 -0.79
N LEU A 411 5.56 -9.44 -0.42
CA LEU A 411 6.04 -9.38 0.96
C LEU A 411 5.60 -10.60 1.81
N ASP A 412 5.37 -11.76 1.17
CA ASP A 412 5.16 -13.02 1.88
C ASP A 412 6.40 -13.43 2.67
N LEU A 413 6.22 -14.10 3.81
CA LEU A 413 7.34 -14.64 4.60
C LEU A 413 8.03 -15.77 3.84
N ASN A 414 9.04 -15.40 3.07
CA ASN A 414 9.93 -16.28 2.36
C ASN A 414 11.37 -15.78 2.49
N GLY A 415 12.33 -16.55 1.97
CA GLY A 415 13.76 -16.20 2.06
C GLY A 415 14.08 -14.81 1.51
N ILE A 416 13.46 -14.40 0.40
CA ILE A 416 13.69 -13.11 -0.28
C ILE A 416 13.21 -11.95 0.60
N THR A 417 12.01 -12.05 1.15
CA THR A 417 11.46 -11.01 2.02
C THR A 417 12.25 -10.91 3.33
N THR A 418 12.70 -12.04 3.90
CA THR A 418 13.54 -12.04 5.10
C THR A 418 14.88 -11.32 4.88
N VAL A 419 15.53 -11.56 3.74
CA VAL A 419 16.79 -10.85 3.43
C VAL A 419 16.56 -9.40 3.06
N LEU A 420 15.41 -9.06 2.45
CA LEU A 420 15.02 -7.67 2.20
C LEU A 420 14.92 -6.89 3.51
N TYR A 421 14.21 -7.41 4.52
CA TYR A 421 14.11 -6.72 5.81
C TYR A 421 15.48 -6.58 6.49
N SER A 422 16.29 -7.64 6.44
CA SER A 422 17.66 -7.60 6.96
C SER A 422 18.50 -6.53 6.24
N GLN A 423 18.33 -6.39 4.93
CA GLN A 423 18.97 -5.35 4.12
C GLN A 423 18.50 -3.95 4.54
N LEU A 424 17.18 -3.73 4.67
CA LEU A 424 16.60 -2.44 5.04
C LEU A 424 17.06 -1.99 6.43
N HIS A 425 17.24 -2.91 7.38
CA HIS A 425 17.79 -2.59 8.70
C HIS A 425 19.27 -2.21 8.68
N ALA A 426 20.03 -2.66 7.68
CA ALA A 426 21.46 -2.37 7.55
C ALA A 426 21.75 -1.09 6.74
N LEU A 427 20.77 -0.58 5.99
CA LEU A 427 20.92 0.64 5.18
C LEU A 427 20.88 1.91 6.04
N ASP A 428 21.62 2.94 5.63
CA ASP A 428 21.55 4.26 6.25
C ASP A 428 20.31 5.04 5.74
N LEU A 429 19.22 4.96 6.51
CA LEU A 429 17.97 5.68 6.21
C LEU A 429 18.12 7.22 6.30
N THR A 430 19.25 7.74 6.80
CA THR A 430 19.53 9.17 6.79
C THR A 430 20.05 9.65 5.45
N ARG A 431 20.62 8.77 4.61
CA ARG A 431 21.25 9.12 3.33
C ARG A 431 20.25 9.25 2.17
N TYR A 432 19.27 8.36 2.11
CA TYR A 432 18.28 8.30 1.02
C TYR A 432 16.86 8.11 1.55
N ASN A 433 15.85 8.48 0.75
CA ASN A 433 14.47 8.08 1.03
C ASN A 433 14.20 6.74 0.35
N TYR A 434 14.01 5.68 1.12
CA TYR A 434 13.68 4.35 0.59
C TYR A 434 12.16 4.15 0.59
N PHE A 435 11.60 3.74 -0.55
CA PHE A 435 10.18 3.44 -0.71
C PHE A 435 9.97 1.99 -1.11
N ILE A 436 9.22 1.25 -0.30
CA ILE A 436 8.84 -0.12 -0.61
C ILE A 436 7.58 -0.11 -1.47
N SER A 437 7.70 -0.74 -2.64
CA SER A 437 6.62 -0.88 -3.60
C SER A 437 6.21 -2.32 -3.77
N PHE A 438 4.90 -2.51 -3.95
CA PHE A 438 4.25 -3.79 -4.15
C PHE A 438 2.95 -3.58 -4.91
N ARG A 439 2.38 -4.63 -5.47
CA ARG A 439 1.06 -4.54 -6.11
C ARG A 439 -0.02 -4.69 -5.06
N SER A 440 -0.88 -3.67 -4.90
CA SER A 440 -1.94 -3.66 -3.89
C SER A 440 -2.83 -4.90 -3.97
N LEU A 441 -3.06 -5.46 -5.17
CA LEU A 441 -3.86 -6.66 -5.36
C LEU A 441 -3.34 -7.89 -4.59
N TYR A 442 -2.02 -7.99 -4.36
CA TYR A 442 -1.40 -9.14 -3.69
C TYR A 442 -1.25 -8.97 -2.18
N VAL A 443 -1.33 -7.73 -1.68
CA VAL A 443 -1.04 -7.41 -0.27
C VAL A 443 -2.27 -6.90 0.49
N LYS A 444 -3.31 -6.40 -0.20
CA LYS A 444 -4.50 -5.78 0.41
C LYS A 444 -5.23 -6.66 1.44
N ASP A 445 -5.17 -7.98 1.27
CA ASP A 445 -5.86 -8.95 2.14
C ASP A 445 -4.98 -9.34 3.35
N HIS A 446 -3.74 -8.82 3.40
CA HIS A 446 -2.71 -9.09 4.41
C HIS A 446 -1.92 -7.82 4.80
N PRO A 447 -2.60 -6.75 5.31
CA PRO A 447 -1.94 -5.49 5.69
C PRO A 447 -0.89 -5.65 6.81
N GLU A 448 -0.99 -6.68 7.64
CA GLU A 448 -0.05 -7.01 8.72
C GLU A 448 1.38 -7.24 8.22
N ARG A 449 1.56 -7.56 6.93
CA ARG A 449 2.90 -7.75 6.33
C ARG A 449 3.76 -6.51 6.41
N MET A 450 3.16 -5.32 6.45
CA MET A 450 3.86 -4.05 6.52
C MET A 450 4.45 -3.74 7.90
N GLU A 451 4.01 -4.44 8.95
CA GLU A 451 4.45 -4.18 10.34
C GLU A 451 5.93 -4.53 10.57
N ARG A 452 6.54 -5.26 9.64
CA ARG A 452 7.96 -5.65 9.67
C ARG A 452 8.88 -4.63 9.00
N LEU A 453 8.32 -3.60 8.37
CA LEU A 453 9.13 -2.56 7.74
C LEU A 453 9.80 -1.70 8.82
N PRO A 454 11.11 -1.40 8.71
CA PRO A 454 11.77 -0.48 9.62
C PRO A 454 11.10 0.89 9.62
N GLU A 455 11.11 1.55 10.78
CA GLU A 455 10.67 2.93 10.89
C GLU A 455 11.53 3.83 9.99
N GLY A 456 10.88 4.76 9.28
CA GLY A 456 11.54 5.65 8.31
C GLY A 456 11.55 5.13 6.86
N VAL A 457 11.19 3.87 6.60
CA VAL A 457 10.96 3.37 5.24
C VAL A 457 9.57 3.81 4.75
N GLY A 458 9.52 4.44 3.58
CA GLY A 458 8.28 4.85 2.94
C GLY A 458 7.56 3.71 2.21
N ILE A 459 6.29 3.91 1.87
CA ILE A 459 5.44 2.94 1.17
C ILE A 459 4.92 3.56 -0.13
N TYR A 460 4.96 2.79 -1.23
CA TYR A 460 4.48 3.22 -2.54
C TYR A 460 3.72 2.08 -3.25
N PRO A 461 2.42 1.86 -2.94
CA PRO A 461 1.65 0.76 -3.50
C PRO A 461 1.22 1.00 -4.95
N LEU A 462 1.35 -0.02 -5.80
CA LEU A 462 0.86 0.00 -7.18
C LEU A 462 -0.63 -0.39 -7.20
N ALA A 463 -1.49 0.62 -7.34
CA ALA A 463 -2.93 0.47 -7.12
C ALA A 463 -3.75 -0.01 -8.32
N SER A 464 -3.14 -0.21 -9.50
CA SER A 464 -3.91 -0.60 -10.69
C SER A 464 -3.21 -1.64 -11.57
N GLU A 465 -4.02 -2.42 -12.26
CA GLU A 465 -3.55 -3.35 -13.28
C GLU A 465 -3.30 -2.63 -14.61
N MET A 466 -2.53 -3.28 -15.48
CA MET A 466 -2.30 -2.82 -16.84
C MET A 466 -3.57 -2.86 -17.69
N ASN A 467 -3.87 -1.72 -18.31
CA ASN A 467 -4.95 -1.63 -19.27
C ASN A 467 -4.40 -1.83 -20.68
N MET A 468 -4.43 -3.08 -21.17
CA MET A 468 -4.08 -3.39 -22.56
C MET A 468 -5.32 -3.45 -23.45
N ASP A 469 -5.22 -2.86 -24.65
CA ASP A 469 -6.12 -3.19 -25.75
C ASP A 469 -5.85 -4.62 -26.28
N LEU A 470 -6.77 -5.15 -27.09
CA LEU A 470 -6.70 -6.53 -27.58
C LEU A 470 -5.43 -6.82 -28.38
N LEU A 471 -4.94 -5.85 -29.15
CA LEU A 471 -3.76 -6.01 -29.98
C LEU A 471 -2.50 -6.04 -29.12
N THR A 472 -2.37 -5.11 -28.16
CA THR A 472 -1.25 -5.10 -27.20
C THR A 472 -1.22 -6.39 -26.37
N MET A 473 -2.38 -6.88 -25.93
CA MET A 473 -2.47 -8.17 -25.23
C MET A 473 -2.05 -9.36 -26.11
N ALA A 474 -2.46 -9.38 -27.39
CA ALA A 474 -2.04 -10.42 -28.32
C ALA A 474 -0.51 -10.39 -28.54
N VAL A 475 0.06 -9.20 -28.70
CA VAL A 475 1.52 -9.00 -28.84
C VAL A 475 2.26 -9.45 -27.58
N GLN A 476 1.76 -9.12 -26.38
CA GLN A 476 2.34 -9.61 -25.12
C GLN A 476 2.36 -11.14 -25.05
N LEU A 477 1.28 -11.81 -25.48
CA LEU A 477 1.21 -13.27 -25.50
C LEU A 477 2.17 -13.89 -26.52
N LEU A 478 2.39 -13.24 -27.67
CA LEU A 478 3.39 -13.68 -28.66
C LEU A 478 4.81 -13.51 -28.12
N LYS A 479 5.10 -12.40 -27.42
CA LYS A 479 6.38 -12.17 -26.74
C LYS A 479 6.70 -13.25 -25.73
N LEU A 480 5.73 -13.63 -24.89
CA LEU A 480 5.89 -14.72 -23.94
C LEU A 480 6.16 -16.10 -24.61
N LYS A 481 5.90 -16.23 -25.91
CA LYS A 481 6.21 -17.44 -26.71
C LYS A 481 7.50 -17.30 -27.53
N GLY A 482 8.25 -16.20 -27.39
CA GLY A 482 9.47 -15.95 -28.16
C GLY A 482 9.25 -15.41 -29.56
N HIS A 483 8.03 -14.93 -29.86
CA HIS A 483 7.69 -14.36 -31.16
C HIS A 483 7.54 -12.84 -31.06
N THR A 484 8.60 -12.09 -31.35
CA THR A 484 8.53 -10.63 -31.48
C THR A 484 9.31 -10.14 -32.69
N GLY A 485 8.90 -8.97 -33.18
CA GLY A 485 9.68 -8.18 -34.13
C GLY A 485 9.63 -6.72 -33.69
N SER A 486 10.43 -5.86 -34.32
CA SER A 486 10.63 -4.47 -33.91
C SER A 486 9.33 -3.68 -33.65
N TRP A 487 8.30 -3.85 -34.51
CA TRP A 487 7.00 -3.19 -34.31
C TRP A 487 6.27 -3.65 -33.04
N ALA A 488 6.32 -4.96 -32.76
CA ALA A 488 5.68 -5.55 -31.58
C ALA A 488 6.35 -5.09 -30.28
N GLU A 489 7.68 -5.04 -30.27
CA GLU A 489 8.47 -4.51 -29.15
C GLU A 489 8.15 -3.04 -28.92
N HIS A 490 8.21 -2.21 -29.96
CA HIS A 490 7.88 -0.79 -29.86
C HIS A 490 6.48 -0.53 -29.27
N ARG A 491 5.50 -1.35 -29.66
CA ARG A 491 4.14 -1.27 -29.10
C ARG A 491 4.12 -1.60 -27.61
N LEU A 492 4.81 -2.65 -27.18
CA LEU A 492 4.87 -3.05 -25.77
C LEU A 492 5.61 -2.00 -24.92
N HIS A 493 6.78 -1.55 -25.34
CA HIS A 493 7.53 -0.49 -24.64
C HIS A 493 6.67 0.78 -24.51
N THR A 494 5.96 1.17 -25.56
CA THR A 494 5.02 2.32 -25.47
C THR A 494 3.91 2.09 -24.45
N ALA A 495 3.38 0.86 -24.37
CA ALA A 495 2.37 0.52 -23.38
C ALA A 495 2.93 0.53 -21.95
N TYR A 496 4.15 0.03 -21.72
CA TYR A 496 4.78 0.04 -20.40
C TYR A 496 5.27 1.43 -19.97
N ARG A 497 5.75 2.29 -20.88
CA ARG A 497 6.03 3.71 -20.57
C ARG A 497 4.79 4.45 -20.07
N ARG A 498 3.65 4.15 -20.69
CA ARG A 498 2.37 4.69 -20.26
C ARG A 498 1.97 4.16 -18.88
N GLU A 499 2.27 2.90 -18.58
CA GLU A 499 2.06 2.32 -17.25
C GLU A 499 3.00 2.91 -16.19
N TRP A 500 4.26 3.15 -16.53
CA TRP A 500 5.20 3.89 -15.69
C TRP A 500 4.63 5.25 -15.33
N LYS A 501 4.21 6.03 -16.34
CA LYS A 501 3.58 7.34 -16.11
C LYS A 501 2.26 7.25 -15.33
N LYS A 502 1.51 6.16 -15.44
CA LYS A 502 0.28 5.95 -14.65
C LYS A 502 0.55 5.75 -13.17
N HIS A 503 1.63 5.04 -12.82
CA HIS A 503 1.94 4.69 -11.41
C HIS A 503 2.80 5.73 -10.73
N PHE A 504 3.78 6.28 -11.44
CA PHE A 504 4.81 7.15 -10.88
C PHE A 504 4.63 8.60 -11.34
N GLY A 505 4.03 8.82 -12.52
CA GLY A 505 3.61 10.14 -12.97
C GLY A 505 4.74 11.16 -12.94
N SER A 506 4.57 12.19 -12.11
CA SER A 506 5.54 13.26 -11.85
C SER A 506 6.56 12.97 -10.74
N THR A 507 6.46 11.81 -10.09
CA THR A 507 7.38 11.40 -9.03
C THR A 507 8.73 11.01 -9.60
N GLU A 508 9.77 11.65 -9.10
CA GLU A 508 11.15 11.38 -9.50
C GLU A 508 11.82 10.37 -8.55
N PHE A 509 12.44 9.36 -9.16
CA PHE A 509 13.31 8.40 -8.47
C PHE A 509 14.71 8.51 -9.04
N ALA A 510 15.71 8.47 -8.15
CA ALA A 510 17.11 8.42 -8.56
C ALA A 510 17.53 7.02 -9.01
N CYS A 511 16.86 5.98 -8.50
CA CYS A 511 17.09 4.59 -8.88
C CYS A 511 15.82 3.77 -8.59
N VAL A 512 15.58 2.75 -9.41
CA VAL A 512 14.61 1.70 -9.12
C VAL A 512 15.29 0.34 -8.97
N ILE A 513 14.85 -0.42 -7.97
CA ILE A 513 15.39 -1.73 -7.63
C ILE A 513 14.25 -2.75 -7.70
N HIS A 514 14.35 -3.67 -8.66
CA HIS A 514 13.52 -4.86 -8.75
C HIS A 514 14.09 -5.92 -7.80
N TYR A 515 13.84 -5.77 -6.49
CA TYR A 515 14.52 -6.56 -5.46
C TYR A 515 14.10 -8.02 -5.47
N ASN A 516 12.82 -8.33 -5.71
CA ASN A 516 12.39 -9.73 -5.71
C ASN A 516 12.97 -10.50 -6.92
N GLY A 517 13.19 -9.86 -8.07
CA GLY A 517 13.69 -10.53 -9.28
C GLY A 517 12.65 -11.33 -10.07
N TYR A 518 11.39 -11.38 -9.59
CA TYR A 518 10.28 -12.14 -10.19
C TYR A 518 9.13 -11.22 -10.65
N GLU A 519 8.18 -11.77 -11.41
CA GLU A 519 6.97 -11.14 -11.96
C GLU A 519 7.14 -10.42 -13.30
N ALA A 520 6.65 -11.08 -14.36
CA ALA A 520 6.69 -10.61 -15.74
C ALA A 520 6.23 -9.16 -15.96
N TYR A 521 5.13 -8.75 -15.31
CA TYR A 521 4.60 -7.40 -15.43
C TYR A 521 5.55 -6.36 -14.84
N THR A 522 6.03 -6.59 -13.62
CA THR A 522 6.88 -5.64 -12.90
C THR A 522 8.25 -5.54 -13.54
N THR A 523 8.82 -6.67 -14.01
CA THR A 523 10.06 -6.67 -14.78
C THR A 523 9.97 -5.76 -16.01
N SER A 524 8.88 -5.85 -16.78
CA SER A 524 8.66 -5.01 -17.97
C SER A 524 8.27 -3.57 -17.63
N LEU A 525 7.62 -3.34 -16.48
CA LEU A 525 7.27 -1.99 -16.00
C LEU A 525 8.51 -1.19 -15.61
N LEU A 526 9.37 -1.77 -14.78
CA LEU A 526 10.58 -1.08 -14.28
C LEU A 526 11.64 -0.93 -15.37
N GLU A 527 11.60 -1.74 -16.43
CA GLU A 527 12.43 -1.54 -17.62
C GLU A 527 12.26 -0.15 -18.24
N GLU A 528 11.05 0.43 -18.15
CA GLU A 528 10.70 1.75 -18.68
C GLU A 528 10.98 2.91 -17.70
N ALA A 529 11.59 2.64 -16.55
CA ALA A 529 11.96 3.68 -15.61
C ALA A 529 12.98 4.65 -16.26
N PRO A 530 12.77 5.97 -16.19
CA PRO A 530 13.67 6.98 -16.75
C PRO A 530 14.87 7.26 -15.82
N CYS A 531 15.33 6.26 -15.08
CA CYS A 531 16.43 6.33 -14.12
C CYS A 531 17.19 4.99 -14.13
N PRO A 532 18.36 4.89 -13.48
CA PRO A 532 19.05 3.60 -13.30
C PRO A 532 18.14 2.51 -12.74
N ARG A 533 18.21 1.33 -13.36
CA ARG A 533 17.39 0.15 -13.07
C ARG A 533 18.27 -1.00 -12.64
N SER A 534 17.94 -1.57 -11.50
CA SER A 534 18.68 -2.70 -10.94
C SER A 534 17.75 -3.89 -10.72
N ILE A 535 18.20 -5.10 -11.05
CA ILE A 535 17.44 -6.32 -10.84
C ILE A 535 18.25 -7.31 -10.00
N TRP A 536 17.65 -7.77 -8.90
CA TRP A 536 18.25 -8.77 -8.03
C TRP A 536 17.95 -10.17 -8.54
N ILE A 537 18.91 -11.08 -8.34
CA ILE A 537 18.81 -12.49 -8.72
C ILE A 537 19.05 -13.33 -7.47
N HIS A 538 17.96 -13.86 -6.91
CA HIS A 538 17.95 -14.61 -5.64
C HIS A 538 18.03 -16.12 -5.81
N ASN A 539 18.07 -16.65 -7.04
CA ASN A 539 18.18 -18.07 -7.32
C ASN A 539 18.77 -18.33 -8.71
N ASP A 540 19.12 -19.58 -9.01
CA ASP A 540 19.50 -20.02 -10.36
C ASP A 540 18.28 -19.94 -11.29
N MET A 541 18.15 -18.82 -12.00
CA MET A 541 17.01 -18.53 -12.87
C MET A 541 16.93 -19.49 -14.06
N ALA A 542 18.05 -20.05 -14.51
CA ALA A 542 18.03 -21.03 -15.59
C ALA A 542 17.34 -22.31 -15.11
N ARG A 543 17.73 -22.81 -13.93
CA ARG A 543 17.06 -23.97 -13.31
C ARG A 543 15.61 -23.69 -12.96
N GLU A 544 15.27 -22.51 -12.47
CA GLU A 544 13.87 -22.13 -12.21
C GLU A 544 13.01 -22.17 -13.48
N VAL A 545 13.53 -21.64 -14.61
CA VAL A 545 12.84 -21.72 -15.91
C VAL A 545 12.66 -23.17 -16.37
N HIS A 546 13.70 -24.00 -16.31
CA HIS A 546 13.66 -25.37 -16.81
C HIS A 546 12.83 -26.33 -15.94
N LEU A 547 12.88 -26.17 -14.62
CA LEU A 547 12.26 -27.10 -13.67
C LEU A 547 10.86 -26.67 -13.23
N LYS A 548 10.61 -25.36 -13.10
CA LYS A 548 9.35 -24.83 -12.53
C LYS A 548 8.50 -24.08 -13.55
N GLY A 549 9.10 -23.53 -14.61
CA GLY A 549 8.39 -22.75 -15.63
C GLY A 549 7.69 -21.51 -15.08
N ASN A 550 8.11 -21.03 -13.91
CA ASN A 550 7.52 -19.87 -13.22
C ASN A 550 7.99 -18.53 -13.81
N MET A 551 9.05 -18.53 -14.60
CA MET A 551 9.62 -17.36 -15.25
C MET A 551 9.70 -17.55 -16.76
N ASN A 552 9.56 -16.44 -17.49
CA ASN A 552 9.64 -16.45 -18.94
C ASN A 552 11.07 -16.14 -19.39
N PRO A 553 11.75 -17.06 -20.11
CA PRO A 553 13.15 -16.87 -20.50
C PRO A 553 13.36 -15.67 -21.41
N TYR A 554 12.39 -15.34 -22.27
CA TYR A 554 12.50 -14.20 -23.19
C TYR A 554 12.44 -12.86 -22.45
N LEU A 555 11.57 -12.75 -21.45
CA LEU A 555 11.51 -11.55 -20.59
C LEU A 555 12.76 -11.39 -19.75
N LEU A 556 13.30 -12.48 -19.19
CA LEU A 556 14.55 -12.43 -18.43
C LEU A 556 15.72 -12.02 -19.30
N LYS A 557 15.82 -12.61 -20.50
CA LYS A 557 16.84 -12.24 -21.48
C LYS A 557 16.80 -10.75 -21.78
N GLU A 558 15.65 -10.21 -22.12
CA GLU A 558 15.50 -8.78 -22.39
C GLU A 558 15.85 -7.92 -21.17
N ALA A 559 15.30 -8.23 -19.99
CA ALA A 559 15.59 -7.49 -18.77
C ALA A 559 17.09 -7.46 -18.46
N TYR A 560 17.81 -8.58 -18.61
CA TYR A 560 19.25 -8.63 -18.38
C TYR A 560 20.08 -7.95 -19.49
N HIS A 561 19.49 -7.60 -20.62
CA HIS A 561 20.12 -6.74 -21.63
C HIS A 561 19.82 -5.26 -21.43
N THR A 562 18.66 -4.92 -20.84
CA THR A 562 18.19 -3.53 -20.76
C THR A 562 18.44 -2.89 -19.40
N TYR A 563 18.45 -3.65 -18.30
CA TYR A 563 18.76 -3.12 -16.97
C TYR A 563 20.22 -2.66 -16.88
N ASP A 564 20.45 -1.65 -16.05
CA ASP A 564 21.75 -1.00 -15.88
C ASP A 564 22.64 -1.81 -14.93
N HIS A 565 22.04 -2.42 -13.90
CA HIS A 565 22.73 -3.29 -12.95
C HIS A 565 22.00 -4.63 -12.78
N ILE A 566 22.76 -5.70 -12.82
CA ILE A 566 22.29 -7.07 -12.58
C ILE A 566 22.98 -7.57 -11.32
N VAL A 567 22.18 -7.91 -10.31
CA VAL A 567 22.69 -8.12 -8.94
C VAL A 567 22.41 -9.53 -8.45
N PRO A 568 23.26 -10.50 -8.82
CA PRO A 568 23.23 -11.82 -8.20
C PRO A 568 23.68 -11.77 -6.74
N VAL A 569 23.06 -12.60 -5.90
CA VAL A 569 23.37 -12.69 -4.46
C VAL A 569 24.62 -13.53 -4.14
N SER A 570 25.17 -14.21 -5.15
CA SER A 570 26.40 -15.01 -5.04
C SER A 570 27.13 -15.06 -6.38
N GLU A 571 28.45 -15.28 -6.34
CA GLU A 571 29.31 -15.42 -7.52
C GLU A 571 28.90 -16.63 -8.37
N ASP A 572 28.33 -17.65 -7.74
CA ASP A 572 27.87 -18.90 -8.39
C ASP A 572 26.75 -18.63 -9.42
N LEU A 573 25.99 -17.56 -9.24
CA LEU A 573 24.89 -17.17 -10.14
C LEU A 573 25.38 -16.40 -11.37
N ILE A 574 26.64 -15.95 -11.43
CA ILE A 574 27.15 -15.18 -12.57
C ILE A 574 27.12 -16.03 -13.85
N GLN A 575 27.63 -17.25 -13.79
CA GLN A 575 27.79 -18.08 -14.98
C GLN A 575 26.43 -18.41 -15.63
N PRO A 576 25.41 -18.91 -14.91
CA PRO A 576 24.08 -19.11 -15.49
C PRO A 576 23.48 -17.84 -16.09
N VAL A 577 23.65 -16.69 -15.43
CA VAL A 577 23.13 -15.40 -15.90
C VAL A 577 23.77 -14.95 -17.22
N VAL A 578 25.09 -15.15 -17.37
CA VAL A 578 25.82 -14.81 -18.60
C VAL A 578 25.55 -15.84 -19.71
N SER A 579 25.68 -17.14 -19.43
CA SER A 579 25.62 -18.17 -20.47
C SER A 579 24.21 -18.42 -21.00
N GLU A 580 23.21 -18.46 -20.12
CA GLU A 580 21.83 -18.83 -20.51
C GLU A 580 21.03 -17.62 -20.98
N PHE A 581 21.25 -16.46 -20.38
CA PHE A 581 20.47 -15.26 -20.67
C PHE A 581 21.26 -14.17 -21.41
N GLY A 582 22.57 -14.33 -21.61
CA GLY A 582 23.38 -13.40 -22.40
C GLY A 582 23.66 -12.06 -21.71
N ALA A 583 23.61 -12.00 -20.39
CA ALA A 583 23.88 -10.78 -19.63
C ALA A 583 25.32 -10.27 -19.86
N ASP A 584 25.47 -8.95 -19.98
CA ASP A 584 26.79 -8.31 -20.06
C ASP A 584 27.49 -8.36 -18.69
N ARG A 585 28.63 -9.03 -18.62
CA ARG A 585 29.42 -9.20 -17.38
C ARG A 585 29.80 -7.86 -16.74
N SER A 586 29.97 -6.79 -17.52
CA SER A 586 30.32 -5.46 -17.03
C SER A 586 29.21 -4.80 -16.19
N ARG A 587 27.96 -5.27 -16.35
CA ARG A 587 26.79 -4.81 -15.59
C ARG A 587 26.48 -5.66 -14.36
N ILE A 588 27.22 -6.75 -14.17
CA ILE A 588 26.99 -7.71 -13.08
C ILE A 588 27.81 -7.33 -11.86
N THR A 589 27.13 -7.01 -10.76
CA THR A 589 27.73 -6.76 -9.44
C THR A 589 27.18 -7.75 -8.43
N VAL A 590 28.03 -8.54 -7.78
CA VAL A 590 27.58 -9.47 -6.73
C VAL A 590 27.38 -8.70 -5.43
N ILE A 591 26.18 -8.80 -4.85
CA ILE A 591 25.88 -8.24 -3.52
C ILE A 591 25.23 -9.35 -2.69
N HIS A 592 25.96 -9.83 -1.68
CA HIS A 592 25.47 -10.89 -0.80
C HIS A 592 24.28 -10.43 0.04
N ASN A 593 23.36 -11.34 0.33
CA ASN A 593 22.24 -11.04 1.22
C ASN A 593 22.71 -10.72 2.63
N CYS A 594 22.01 -9.77 3.26
CA CYS A 594 22.10 -9.55 4.69
C CYS A 594 21.44 -10.68 5.48
N HIS A 595 21.96 -10.94 6.68
CA HIS A 595 21.46 -11.95 7.60
C HIS A 595 21.14 -11.33 8.97
N ASN A 596 19.92 -11.52 9.47
CA ASN A 596 19.51 -11.06 10.80
C ASN A 596 20.06 -11.98 11.91
N TYR A 597 21.38 -11.92 12.11
CA TYR A 597 22.10 -12.76 13.08
C TYR A 597 21.65 -12.52 14.52
N GLN A 598 21.25 -11.29 14.86
CA GLN A 598 20.74 -10.94 16.20
C GLN A 598 19.44 -11.69 16.49
N SER A 599 18.50 -11.71 15.54
CA SER A 599 17.26 -12.49 15.67
C SER A 599 17.53 -13.99 15.78
N VAL A 600 18.50 -14.53 15.06
CA VAL A 600 18.90 -15.95 15.20
C VAL A 600 19.39 -16.25 16.61
N LEU A 601 20.30 -15.42 17.14
CA LEU A 601 20.84 -15.58 18.49
C LEU A 601 19.73 -15.50 19.54
N GLU A 602 18.86 -14.50 19.46
CA GLU A 602 17.72 -14.33 20.38
C GLU A 602 16.76 -15.53 20.31
N ARG A 603 16.31 -15.89 19.10
CA ARG A 603 15.39 -17.01 18.88
C ARG A 603 15.97 -18.34 19.33
N SER A 604 17.29 -18.49 19.33
CA SER A 604 17.96 -19.71 19.80
C SER A 604 17.87 -19.92 21.32
N LEU A 605 17.51 -18.88 22.08
CA LEU A 605 17.35 -18.94 23.54
C LEU A 605 15.94 -19.39 23.95
N ALA A 606 14.98 -19.40 23.01
CA ALA A 606 13.61 -19.84 23.27
C ALA A 606 13.55 -21.37 23.55
N PRO A 607 12.55 -21.85 24.30
CA PRO A 607 12.34 -23.29 24.45
C PRO A 607 11.95 -23.93 23.11
N VAL A 608 12.27 -25.21 22.94
CA VAL A 608 11.77 -25.99 21.79
C VAL A 608 10.30 -26.30 21.99
N ALA A 609 9.50 -25.92 20.99
CA ALA A 609 8.06 -26.05 20.99
C ALA A 609 7.54 -26.42 19.59
N PHE A 610 6.44 -27.17 19.57
CA PHE A 610 5.63 -27.39 18.37
C PHE A 610 4.43 -26.43 18.37
N ASN A 611 4.05 -25.97 17.18
CA ASN A 611 2.78 -25.28 16.97
C ASN A 611 1.62 -26.32 16.93
N GLU A 612 0.39 -25.88 17.15
CA GLU A 612 -0.81 -26.75 17.12
C GLU A 612 -0.95 -27.53 15.79
N ASP A 613 -0.49 -26.93 14.69
CA ASP A 613 -0.54 -27.47 13.33
C ASP A 613 0.81 -28.05 12.85
N THR A 614 1.80 -28.15 13.75
CA THR A 614 3.08 -28.80 13.43
C THR A 614 2.84 -30.28 13.17
N LEU A 615 3.15 -30.72 11.94
CA LEU A 615 3.21 -32.13 11.60
C LEU A 615 4.64 -32.63 11.81
N SER A 616 4.79 -33.67 12.62
CA SER A 616 6.05 -34.33 12.91
C SER A 616 5.82 -35.84 12.95
N ASN A 617 6.84 -36.64 12.60
CA ASN A 617 6.77 -38.09 12.78
C ASN A 617 7.03 -38.54 14.22
N VAL A 618 7.50 -37.65 15.10
CA VAL A 618 7.73 -37.89 16.54
C VAL A 618 7.02 -36.84 17.40
N SER A 619 6.80 -37.18 18.69
CA SER A 619 6.24 -36.24 19.66
C SER A 619 7.26 -35.19 20.11
N LEU A 620 6.78 -34.09 20.71
CA LEU A 620 7.66 -33.05 21.25
C LEU A 620 8.55 -33.60 22.38
N GLU A 621 8.02 -34.47 23.23
CA GLU A 621 8.79 -35.11 24.31
C GLU A 621 9.91 -35.99 23.75
N THR A 622 9.62 -36.70 22.65
CA THR A 622 10.63 -37.53 21.96
C THR A 622 11.73 -36.65 21.37
N LEU A 623 11.35 -35.56 20.69
CA LEU A 623 12.32 -34.59 20.16
C LEU A 623 13.19 -34.00 21.27
N GLN A 624 12.59 -33.60 22.40
CA GLN A 624 13.33 -33.06 23.54
C GLN A 624 14.30 -34.08 24.12
N SER A 625 13.86 -35.32 24.34
CA SER A 625 14.71 -36.43 24.79
C SER A 625 15.92 -36.66 23.87
N VAL A 626 15.71 -36.64 22.55
CA VAL A 626 16.80 -36.75 21.57
C VAL A 626 17.75 -35.56 21.67
N LEU A 627 17.23 -34.33 21.73
CA LEU A 627 18.05 -33.12 21.81
C LEU A 627 18.85 -33.02 23.12
N ASP A 628 18.37 -33.61 24.21
CA ASP A 628 19.02 -33.60 25.52
C ASP A 628 19.99 -34.78 25.72
N SER A 629 20.03 -35.73 24.79
CA SER A 629 20.97 -36.87 24.83
C SER A 629 22.39 -36.48 24.37
N ASP A 630 23.39 -37.31 24.65
CA ASP A 630 24.78 -37.12 24.14
C ASP A 630 25.00 -37.67 22.72
N ALA A 631 23.96 -38.25 22.10
CA ALA A 631 24.05 -38.82 20.77
C ALA A 631 24.31 -37.74 19.70
N PRO A 632 25.14 -37.98 18.66
CA PRO A 632 25.34 -37.02 17.59
C PRO A 632 24.03 -36.73 16.83
N LYS A 633 23.72 -35.46 16.57
CA LYS A 633 22.53 -35.02 15.84
C LYS A 633 22.92 -34.21 14.60
N PHE A 634 22.52 -34.71 13.44
CA PHE A 634 22.63 -34.01 12.18
C PHE A 634 21.32 -33.31 11.87
N ILE A 635 21.39 -32.11 11.29
CA ILE A 635 20.20 -31.34 10.94
C ILE A 635 20.26 -30.75 9.53
N SER A 636 19.11 -30.76 8.86
CA SER A 636 18.88 -30.04 7.61
C SER A 636 17.61 -29.20 7.73
N ILE A 637 17.66 -27.95 7.23
CA ILE A 637 16.52 -27.03 7.25
C ILE A 637 16.24 -26.56 5.81
N GLY A 638 15.04 -26.87 5.31
CA GLY A 638 14.61 -26.45 3.99
C GLY A 638 13.25 -27.01 3.57
N ARG A 639 12.47 -26.25 2.80
CA ARG A 639 11.14 -26.66 2.30
C ARG A 639 11.14 -28.09 1.73
N PHE A 640 10.06 -28.84 1.90
CA PHE A 640 9.88 -30.14 1.25
C PHE A 640 9.54 -29.95 -0.23
N SER A 641 10.57 -29.62 -1.02
CA SER A 641 10.51 -29.38 -2.46
C SER A 641 11.66 -30.08 -3.20
N PRO A 642 11.51 -30.35 -4.52
CA PRO A 642 12.48 -31.16 -5.27
C PRO A 642 13.91 -30.63 -5.17
N GLU A 643 14.08 -29.30 -5.17
CA GLU A 643 15.39 -28.65 -5.14
C GLU A 643 16.19 -28.86 -3.85
N LYS A 644 15.55 -29.19 -2.72
CA LYS A 644 16.23 -29.38 -1.43
C LYS A 644 16.87 -30.76 -1.27
N GLY A 645 16.55 -31.71 -2.14
CA GLY A 645 17.24 -32.99 -2.20
C GLY A 645 17.12 -33.84 -0.92
N HIS A 646 16.04 -33.73 -0.15
CA HIS A 646 15.88 -34.47 1.12
C HIS A 646 15.99 -35.99 0.97
N LYS A 647 15.54 -36.53 -0.17
CA LYS A 647 15.63 -37.98 -0.44
C LYS A 647 17.07 -38.50 -0.46
N ARG A 648 17.97 -37.82 -1.19
CA ARG A 648 19.39 -38.22 -1.26
C ARG A 648 20.10 -38.09 0.09
N LEU A 649 19.68 -37.14 0.93
CA LEU A 649 20.16 -37.01 2.30
C LEU A 649 19.75 -38.20 3.17
N LEU A 650 18.49 -38.63 3.05
CA LEU A 650 17.98 -39.81 3.76
C LEU A 650 18.71 -41.10 3.32
N ASP A 651 18.92 -41.26 2.02
CA ASP A 651 19.61 -42.43 1.45
C ASP A 651 21.09 -42.50 1.88
N ALA A 652 21.79 -41.35 1.90
CA ALA A 652 23.15 -41.25 2.43
C ALA A 652 23.19 -41.53 3.95
N PHE A 653 22.23 -40.99 4.70
CA PHE A 653 22.14 -41.21 6.14
C PHE A 653 21.88 -42.68 6.50
N GLU A 654 21.04 -43.40 5.74
CA GLU A 654 20.85 -44.84 5.96
C GLU A 654 22.16 -45.62 5.84
N GLN A 655 23.05 -45.22 4.93
CA GLN A 655 24.36 -45.85 4.79
C GLN A 655 25.28 -45.52 5.98
N TYR A 656 25.33 -44.25 6.38
CA TYR A 656 26.13 -43.80 7.53
C TYR A 656 25.66 -44.46 8.84
N TRP A 657 24.34 -44.52 9.07
CA TRP A 657 23.74 -45.06 10.29
C TRP A 657 24.08 -46.55 10.51
N LYS A 658 24.33 -47.33 9.46
CA LYS A 658 24.76 -48.74 9.59
C LYS A 658 26.07 -48.89 10.36
N GLU A 659 26.96 -47.91 10.27
CA GLU A 659 28.24 -47.87 10.97
C GLU A 659 28.17 -47.03 12.27
N HIS A 660 27.20 -46.12 12.37
CA HIS A 660 27.01 -45.19 13.48
C HIS A 660 25.56 -45.17 14.00
N PRO A 661 25.05 -46.28 14.58
CA PRO A 661 23.62 -46.47 14.87
C PRO A 661 23.07 -45.52 15.94
N ASP A 662 23.93 -44.86 16.73
CA ASP A 662 23.49 -43.90 17.75
C ASP A 662 23.20 -42.50 17.18
N THR A 663 23.51 -42.23 15.91
CA THR A 663 23.34 -40.89 15.32
C THR A 663 21.88 -40.61 14.94
N TRP A 664 21.44 -39.36 15.12
CA TRP A 664 20.12 -38.88 14.73
C TRP A 664 20.19 -37.95 13.51
N LEU A 665 19.19 -38.02 12.63
CA LEU A 665 18.97 -37.05 11.56
C LEU A 665 17.66 -36.30 11.78
N ILE A 666 17.73 -34.97 11.82
CA ILE A 666 16.57 -34.09 11.95
C ILE A 666 16.41 -33.29 10.65
N ILE A 667 15.26 -33.41 9.98
CA ILE A 667 14.93 -32.60 8.81
C ILE A 667 13.73 -31.72 9.16
N ILE A 668 13.95 -30.40 9.14
CA ILE A 668 12.91 -29.41 9.37
C ILE A 668 12.58 -28.71 8.06
N GLY A 669 11.30 -28.72 7.70
CA GLY A 669 10.83 -28.08 6.49
C GLY A 669 10.11 -26.75 6.69
N GLY A 670 9.43 -26.39 5.61
CA GLY A 670 8.34 -25.43 5.57
C GLY A 670 7.27 -25.95 4.61
N VAL A 671 6.22 -25.17 4.36
CA VAL A 671 5.15 -25.55 3.42
C VAL A 671 5.74 -25.95 2.07
N GLY A 672 5.51 -27.21 1.68
CA GLY A 672 6.03 -27.84 0.47
C GLY A 672 5.29 -29.14 0.19
N ASN A 673 5.28 -29.58 -1.07
CA ASN A 673 4.40 -30.66 -1.54
C ASN A 673 4.99 -32.06 -1.37
N LEU A 674 6.24 -32.18 -0.89
CA LEU A 674 6.93 -33.48 -0.79
C LEU A 674 7.00 -34.06 0.63
N TYR A 675 6.33 -33.46 1.62
CA TYR A 675 6.42 -33.95 3.01
C TYR A 675 5.97 -35.40 3.13
N ASP A 676 4.78 -35.73 2.60
CA ASP A 676 4.21 -37.08 2.71
C ASP A 676 5.05 -38.12 1.95
N GLU A 677 5.58 -37.77 0.79
CA GLU A 677 6.50 -38.62 0.03
C GLU A 677 7.81 -38.87 0.79
N THR A 678 8.37 -37.81 1.39
CA THR A 678 9.61 -37.90 2.19
C THR A 678 9.39 -38.74 3.46
N LEU A 679 8.22 -38.62 4.08
CA LEU A 679 7.81 -39.44 5.24
C LEU A 679 7.62 -40.91 4.86
N ALA A 680 7.00 -41.19 3.72
CA ALA A 680 6.84 -42.56 3.22
C ALA A 680 8.20 -43.19 2.91
N HIS A 681 9.12 -42.44 2.29
CA HIS A 681 10.49 -42.88 2.03
C HIS A 681 11.23 -43.18 3.33
N THR A 682 11.15 -42.29 4.32
CA THR A 682 11.77 -42.47 5.64
C THR A 682 11.30 -43.74 6.34
N ARG A 683 9.99 -44.04 6.30
CA ARG A 683 9.42 -45.26 6.89
C ARG A 683 9.92 -46.56 6.23
N ALA A 684 10.41 -46.49 5.00
CA ALA A 684 10.95 -47.63 4.28
C ALA A 684 12.43 -47.91 4.62
N LEU A 685 13.14 -46.95 5.23
CA LEU A 685 14.55 -47.09 5.61
C LEU A 685 14.71 -47.84 6.92
N ARG A 686 15.85 -48.52 7.10
CA ARG A 686 16.18 -49.20 8.36
C ARG A 686 16.50 -48.25 9.51
N ALA A 687 16.95 -47.03 9.19
CA ALA A 687 17.29 -45.99 10.16
C ALA A 687 16.06 -45.14 10.57
N SER A 688 14.84 -45.56 10.24
CA SER A 688 13.60 -44.78 10.42
C SER A 688 13.39 -44.30 11.86
N ASP A 689 13.75 -45.11 12.86
CA ASP A 689 13.64 -44.78 14.29
C ASP A 689 14.65 -43.72 14.76
N HIS A 690 15.64 -43.37 13.92
CA HIS A 690 16.65 -42.34 14.16
C HIS A 690 16.49 -41.11 13.25
N ILE A 691 15.38 -41.02 12.52
CA ILE A 691 15.08 -39.91 11.60
C ILE A 691 13.87 -39.16 12.12
N ILE A 692 14.05 -37.87 12.40
CA ILE A 692 12.98 -36.95 12.79
C ILE A 692 12.65 -36.03 11.62
N LEU A 693 11.42 -36.10 11.13
CA LEU A 693 10.88 -35.20 10.13
C LEU A 693 9.88 -34.25 10.76
N ILE A 694 10.10 -32.96 10.58
CA ILE A 694 9.21 -31.90 11.07
C ILE A 694 8.79 -31.06 9.87
N ARG A 695 7.50 -31.03 9.54
CA ARG A 695 6.99 -30.33 8.34
C ARG A 695 7.30 -28.84 8.37
N ALA A 696 7.00 -28.20 9.50
CA ALA A 696 7.25 -26.79 9.74
C ALA A 696 7.16 -26.50 11.25
N VAL A 697 8.02 -25.61 11.74
CA VAL A 697 7.93 -25.01 13.09
C VAL A 697 8.14 -23.50 12.98
N THR A 698 7.54 -22.73 13.88
CA THR A 698 7.70 -21.26 13.90
C THR A 698 9.16 -20.86 14.19
N ASN A 699 9.84 -21.61 15.06
CA ASN A 699 11.21 -21.30 15.45
C ASN A 699 12.10 -22.56 15.46
N PRO A 700 12.90 -22.81 14.40
CA PRO A 700 13.82 -23.94 14.35
C PRO A 700 15.16 -23.67 15.07
N MET A 701 15.47 -22.41 15.41
CA MET A 701 16.77 -22.01 15.99
C MET A 701 17.17 -22.74 17.28
N PRO A 702 16.28 -23.00 18.26
CA PRO A 702 16.64 -23.75 19.46
C PRO A 702 16.84 -25.26 19.22
N ILE A 703 16.36 -25.79 18.09
CA ILE A 703 16.67 -27.14 17.65
C ILE A 703 18.05 -27.13 16.99
N LEU A 704 18.27 -26.23 16.02
CA LEU A 704 19.53 -26.07 15.30
C LEU A 704 20.73 -25.90 16.24
N LYS A 705 20.61 -25.04 17.27
CA LYS A 705 21.67 -24.79 18.25
C LYS A 705 22.09 -26.03 19.06
N ARG A 706 21.21 -27.03 19.18
CA ARG A 706 21.45 -28.28 19.94
C ARG A 706 21.86 -29.44 19.04
N CYS A 707 22.09 -29.19 17.75
CA CYS A 707 22.61 -30.18 16.82
C CYS A 707 24.11 -29.99 16.61
N ASP A 708 24.78 -31.07 16.24
CA ASP A 708 26.24 -31.13 16.16
C ASP A 708 26.75 -30.85 14.73
N LEU A 709 25.88 -30.97 13.72
CA LEU A 709 26.22 -30.76 12.33
C LEU A 709 25.02 -30.31 11.50
N PHE A 710 25.20 -29.26 10.69
CA PHE A 710 24.26 -28.85 9.65
C PHE A 710 24.68 -29.37 8.26
N LEU A 711 23.74 -30.01 7.56
CA LEU A 711 23.93 -30.58 6.22
C LEU A 711 22.95 -29.97 5.22
N LEU A 712 23.46 -29.39 4.13
CA LEU A 712 22.65 -28.89 3.02
C LEU A 712 22.78 -29.77 1.78
N SER A 713 21.73 -30.54 1.50
CA SER A 713 21.63 -31.48 0.38
C SER A 713 20.98 -30.91 -0.87
N SER A 714 20.85 -29.59 -1.00
CA SER A 714 20.14 -28.97 -2.12
C SER A 714 20.82 -29.24 -3.46
N TYR A 715 20.06 -29.36 -4.54
CA TYR A 715 20.58 -29.43 -5.91
C TYR A 715 21.01 -28.06 -6.44
N TYR A 716 20.40 -26.98 -5.94
CA TYR A 716 20.77 -25.59 -6.22
C TYR A 716 20.21 -24.66 -5.14
N GLU A 717 20.88 -23.53 -4.93
CA GLU A 717 20.46 -22.42 -4.08
C GLU A 717 20.76 -21.09 -4.79
N GLY A 718 20.17 -19.99 -4.33
CA GLY A 718 20.70 -18.66 -4.65
C GLY A 718 21.82 -18.26 -3.72
N GLN A 719 21.50 -18.23 -2.43
CA GLN A 719 22.45 -18.14 -1.33
C GLN A 719 21.90 -18.95 -0.17
N GLY A 720 22.69 -19.85 0.39
CA GLY A 720 22.28 -20.67 1.53
C GLY A 720 22.18 -19.86 2.83
N ILE A 721 21.09 -19.09 3.03
CA ILE A 721 20.88 -18.27 4.24
C ILE A 721 20.94 -19.15 5.51
N VAL A 722 20.41 -20.36 5.44
CA VAL A 722 20.48 -21.36 6.51
C VAL A 722 21.92 -21.75 6.90
N LEU A 723 22.88 -21.64 5.97
CA LEU A 723 24.31 -21.83 6.26
C LEU A 723 24.82 -20.70 7.18
N MET A 724 24.36 -19.47 6.96
CA MET A 724 24.68 -18.31 7.81
C MET A 724 24.01 -18.42 9.19
N GLU A 725 22.78 -18.93 9.24
CA GLU A 725 22.07 -19.21 10.50
C GLU A 725 22.81 -20.26 11.35
N ALA A 726 23.20 -21.38 10.75
CA ALA A 726 23.97 -22.43 11.42
C ALA A 726 25.35 -21.93 11.88
N ALA A 727 26.06 -21.19 11.02
CA ALA A 727 27.34 -20.57 11.35
C ALA A 727 27.22 -19.58 12.51
N THR A 728 26.16 -18.77 12.55
CA THR A 728 25.89 -17.81 13.65
C THR A 728 25.73 -18.51 15.00
N LEU A 729 25.19 -19.74 15.01
CA LEU A 729 25.02 -20.55 16.21
C LEU A 729 26.26 -21.40 16.56
N GLY A 730 27.33 -21.31 15.76
CA GLY A 730 28.55 -22.10 15.95
C GLY A 730 28.40 -23.57 15.56
N VAL A 731 27.35 -23.94 14.82
CA VAL A 731 27.14 -25.31 14.34
C VAL A 731 28.04 -25.54 13.13
N PRO A 732 28.86 -26.61 13.09
CA PRO A 732 29.60 -27.01 11.90
C PRO A 732 28.70 -27.17 10.67
N VAL A 733 29.17 -26.74 9.50
CA VAL A 733 28.36 -26.67 8.27
C VAL A 733 29.03 -27.44 7.14
N MET A 734 28.24 -28.27 6.45
CA MET A 734 28.59 -28.88 5.17
C MET A 734 27.47 -28.70 4.15
N ALA A 735 27.82 -28.57 2.88
CA ALA A 735 26.86 -28.55 1.79
C ALA A 735 27.40 -29.27 0.55
N CYS A 736 26.51 -29.81 -0.27
CA CYS A 736 26.86 -30.23 -1.62
C CYS A 736 27.43 -29.05 -2.42
N ASP A 737 28.40 -29.34 -3.29
CA ASP A 737 29.03 -28.37 -4.17
C ASP A 737 28.10 -27.99 -5.32
N VAL A 738 27.13 -27.12 -5.00
CA VAL A 738 26.11 -26.60 -5.92
C VAL A 738 26.12 -25.08 -5.94
N SER A 739 25.48 -24.53 -6.98
CA SER A 739 25.27 -23.08 -7.09
C SER A 739 24.63 -22.51 -5.83
N GLY A 740 25.19 -21.41 -5.31
CA GLY A 740 24.75 -20.69 -4.12
C GLY A 740 25.42 -21.15 -2.82
N CYS A 741 26.12 -22.29 -2.82
CA CYS A 741 26.85 -22.83 -1.67
C CYS A 741 28.38 -22.77 -1.87
N HIS A 742 28.85 -23.03 -3.10
CA HIS A 742 30.27 -23.11 -3.44
C HIS A 742 31.06 -21.89 -2.97
N SER A 743 30.67 -20.71 -3.44
CA SER A 743 31.42 -19.48 -3.16
C SER A 743 31.39 -19.09 -1.69
N PHE A 744 30.28 -19.33 -1.00
CA PHE A 744 30.15 -19.04 0.43
C PHE A 744 31.06 -19.93 1.28
N LEU A 745 30.98 -21.26 1.13
CA LEU A 745 31.78 -22.17 1.94
C LEU A 745 33.27 -22.05 1.63
N LYS A 746 33.65 -21.87 0.36
CA LYS A 746 35.05 -21.62 -0.02
C LYS A 746 35.64 -20.38 0.63
N LYS A 747 34.84 -19.30 0.76
CA LYS A 747 35.26 -18.03 1.36
C LYS A 747 35.42 -18.11 2.88
N TYR A 748 34.53 -18.83 3.57
CA TYR A 748 34.49 -18.87 5.04
C TYR A 748 35.06 -20.17 5.64
N GLY A 749 35.67 -21.03 4.83
CA GLY A 749 36.37 -22.24 5.30
C GLY A 749 35.44 -23.42 5.61
N GLY A 750 34.29 -23.49 4.96
CA GLY A 750 33.35 -24.61 5.07
C GLY A 750 33.73 -25.80 4.19
N LEU A 751 33.17 -26.96 4.50
CA LEU A 751 33.45 -28.17 3.73
C LEU A 751 32.41 -28.37 2.62
N LEU A 752 32.90 -28.38 1.38
CA LEU A 752 32.12 -28.69 0.18
C LEU A 752 32.16 -30.20 -0.08
N LEU A 753 30.99 -30.78 -0.31
CA LEU A 753 30.81 -32.19 -0.60
C LEU A 753 30.59 -32.38 -2.09
N GLU A 754 30.98 -33.53 -2.64
CA GLU A 754 30.57 -33.90 -3.99
C GLU A 754 29.02 -33.84 -4.09
N ASP A 755 28.48 -33.35 -5.21
CA ASP A 755 27.04 -33.23 -5.45
C ASP A 755 26.37 -34.60 -5.72
N SER A 756 26.52 -35.53 -4.77
CA SER A 756 26.06 -36.91 -4.86
C SER A 756 25.71 -37.48 -3.48
N GLU A 757 24.97 -38.59 -3.45
CA GLU A 757 24.71 -39.35 -2.22
C GLU A 757 26.00 -39.82 -1.56
N ALA A 758 26.98 -40.25 -2.36
CA ALA A 758 28.30 -40.66 -1.86
C ALA A 758 29.06 -39.49 -1.22
N GLY A 759 28.95 -38.28 -1.78
CA GLY A 759 29.52 -37.06 -1.20
C GLY A 759 28.93 -36.73 0.17
N LEU A 760 27.60 -36.86 0.32
CA LEU A 760 26.91 -36.67 1.60
C LEU A 760 27.37 -37.67 2.66
N LEU A 761 27.46 -38.96 2.30
CA LEU A 761 27.97 -40.01 3.18
C LEU A 761 29.41 -39.72 3.63
N HIS A 762 30.29 -39.37 2.69
CA HIS A 762 31.68 -39.03 2.98
C HIS A 762 31.77 -37.81 3.91
N GLY A 763 30.92 -36.80 3.73
CA GLY A 763 30.83 -35.65 4.64
C GLY A 763 30.51 -36.07 6.08
N MET A 764 29.50 -36.92 6.27
CA MET A 764 29.14 -37.45 7.59
C MET A 764 30.31 -38.22 8.24
N GLN A 765 31.06 -39.00 7.45
CA GLN A 765 32.27 -39.70 7.93
C GLN A 765 33.37 -38.72 8.35
N LEU A 766 33.62 -37.66 7.57
CA LEU A 766 34.59 -36.62 7.94
C LEU A 766 34.21 -35.91 9.26
N PHE A 767 32.91 -35.74 9.53
CA PHE A 767 32.45 -35.22 10.81
C PHE A 767 32.77 -36.18 11.96
N ALA A 768 32.50 -37.49 11.78
CA ALA A 768 32.85 -38.51 12.78
C ALA A 768 34.36 -38.55 13.09
N GLU A 769 35.20 -38.21 12.11
CA GLU A 769 36.66 -38.09 12.25
C GLU A 769 37.12 -36.76 12.90
N GLY A 770 36.20 -35.86 13.25
CA GLY A 770 36.51 -34.56 13.85
C GLY A 770 37.13 -33.55 12.88
N LYS A 771 36.95 -33.74 11.57
CA LYS A 771 37.54 -32.89 10.51
C LYS A 771 36.67 -31.72 10.07
N VAL A 772 35.46 -31.60 10.62
CA VAL A 772 34.49 -30.56 10.25
C VAL A 772 34.41 -29.55 11.38
N LEU A 773 34.75 -28.30 11.08
CA LEU A 773 34.81 -27.21 12.05
C LEU A 773 33.67 -26.21 11.83
N PRO A 774 33.24 -25.49 12.88
CA PRO A 774 32.36 -24.34 12.74
C PRO A 774 32.94 -23.28 11.81
N LEU A 775 32.07 -22.67 11.00
CA LEU A 775 32.44 -21.53 10.17
C LEU A 775 32.72 -20.30 11.04
N ASN A 776 33.79 -19.57 10.73
CA ASN A 776 34.07 -18.28 11.37
C ASN A 776 33.54 -17.14 10.48
N ILE A 777 32.32 -16.70 10.76
CA ILE A 777 31.68 -15.58 10.07
C ILE A 777 31.55 -14.35 10.97
N ASP A 778 31.76 -13.18 10.37
CA ASP A 778 31.44 -11.90 10.98
C ASP A 778 30.19 -11.35 10.29
N ALA A 779 29.02 -11.71 10.83
CA ALA A 779 27.73 -11.39 10.23
C ALA A 779 27.46 -9.88 10.19
N GLU A 780 27.93 -9.13 11.18
CA GLU A 780 27.81 -7.67 11.22
C GLU A 780 28.61 -7.03 10.09
N ARG A 781 29.87 -7.43 9.91
CA ARG A 781 30.71 -6.96 8.79
C ARG A 781 30.14 -7.36 7.43
N ILE A 782 29.57 -8.56 7.31
CA ILE A 782 28.90 -9.00 6.06
C ILE A 782 27.72 -8.08 5.74
N ASN A 783 26.86 -7.78 6.72
CA ASN A 783 25.71 -6.90 6.53
C ASN A 783 26.13 -5.47 6.18
N HIS A 784 27.11 -4.90 6.90
CA HIS A 784 27.64 -3.57 6.58
C HIS A 784 28.25 -3.50 5.18
N THR A 785 29.00 -4.52 4.78
CA THR A 785 29.58 -4.58 3.43
C THR A 785 28.48 -4.62 2.38
N SER A 786 27.45 -5.45 2.58
CA SER A 786 26.31 -5.56 1.67
C SER A 786 25.55 -4.23 1.55
N ALA A 787 25.21 -3.60 2.68
CA ALA A 787 24.57 -2.28 2.69
C ALA A 787 25.41 -1.20 1.98
N ALA A 788 26.72 -1.15 2.24
CA ALA A 788 27.61 -0.22 1.58
C ALA A 788 27.68 -0.45 0.06
N GLN A 789 27.65 -1.70 -0.39
CA GLN A 789 27.58 -2.04 -1.83
C GLN A 789 26.26 -1.60 -2.46
N VAL A 790 25.12 -1.80 -1.77
CA VAL A 790 23.81 -1.30 -2.25
C VAL A 790 23.82 0.23 -2.38
N GLU A 791 24.37 0.93 -1.41
CA GLU A 791 24.45 2.39 -1.44
C GLU A 791 25.43 2.92 -2.50
N ALA A 792 26.55 2.22 -2.73
CA ALA A 792 27.48 2.52 -3.81
C ALA A 792 26.83 2.30 -5.19
N LEU A 793 26.01 1.25 -5.32
CA LEU A 793 25.24 0.95 -6.52
C LEU A 793 24.24 2.07 -6.80
N ILE A 794 23.52 2.53 -5.77
CA ILE A 794 22.61 3.67 -5.85
C ILE A 794 23.33 4.97 -6.22
N ALA A 795 24.55 5.17 -5.71
CA ALA A 795 25.33 6.38 -5.99
C ALA A 795 25.86 6.42 -7.45
N GLY A 796 25.94 5.27 -8.12
CA GLY A 796 26.60 5.12 -9.43
C GLY A 796 28.12 5.01 -9.32
N ASP A 797 28.65 4.74 -8.11
CA ASP A 797 30.08 4.76 -7.80
C ASP A 797 30.77 3.39 -8.04
N ILE A 798 30.06 2.39 -8.57
CA ILE A 798 30.62 1.05 -8.76
C ILE A 798 31.47 0.97 -10.04
N HIS A 799 32.69 1.48 -9.93
CA HIS A 799 33.87 0.79 -10.44
C HIS A 799 34.67 0.27 -9.25
N ILE A 800 34.14 -0.73 -8.56
CA ILE A 800 34.91 -1.44 -7.53
C ILE A 800 35.56 -2.64 -8.22
N SER A 801 36.85 -2.46 -8.55
CA SER A 801 37.75 -3.54 -8.92
C SER A 801 37.60 -4.72 -7.95
N PRO A 802 37.73 -5.97 -8.43
CA PRO A 802 37.84 -7.12 -7.55
C PRO A 802 39.17 -6.97 -6.78
N GLN A 803 39.12 -6.53 -5.53
CA GLN A 803 40.31 -6.52 -4.68
C GLN A 803 40.47 -7.93 -4.07
N ASN A 804 41.47 -8.62 -4.62
CA ASN A 804 42.35 -9.66 -4.07
C ASN A 804 41.85 -10.55 -2.94
#